data_AF-F5Y761-F1
#
_entry.id   AF-F5Y761-F1
#
_cell.length_a   1.000
_cell.length_b   1.000
_cell.length_c   1.000
_cell.angle_alpha   90.00
_cell.angle_beta   90.00
_cell.angle_gamma   90.00
#
_symmetry.space_group_name_H-M   'P 1'
#
loop_
_entity.id
_entity.type
_entity.pdbx_description
1 polymer ?
#
loop_
_entity_poly.entity_id
_entity_poly.type
_entity_poly.pdbx_seq_one_letter_code
_entity_poly.pdbx_strand_id
1 'polypeptide(L)'
;MNKNKLFKFLSLILGLAVLVSCSNFFEPSSRDDGGTYITVDLEGDMRTLLPAASQFTKYTLKAARETQSETINITSMPQRITLSPGTWTIDAEAFVTVNGEQVSAAAGSIVVSDLAAGENRAVSIRLAMPDTQGTGIFDYTVALPAIPFNSAKMILTPLFGSPRTDIEYDLLNQLSGKNFLPSGYYLLRTIMEYNSLKAGKVEVVHIYPNMDTRAVYEFSSGDFIEQKVLIWQMYASSVDSTSTNGAVSHNFVELYNPTDAEINLAGYSLQYGYVGKDAEENPVYPDNYHDDIAWEKLDLSGTIPAHSSFLVLGKLWNADSRLDLGELIPDQAWDIAFENRNFKFCLIKSTAVLMVQNPFDINGDGSGVRAAGYVDMFGGINSNKPKDRDIINGYEGPKSYWDTKNWPEIVSKQKAARRINLVDTNDNTLDFEPIDYRPSGITDKQLPLYQPKNSDYGPWDPVAVPEILILQAYGTGTASDGSVSHNFIELYNPGKKDISLAGYSVQYSTSGASWNKLNLTGIIKAGHSFLILGAKNNTAARLQIAEITADMIWPGQVFDNKKFKIALVRSTDTLLAANPFNTGSGNPVAGYVDMVGAVNKASDGDVIDAFEGSGSNGPELISKNKSARRKTVIDTNSNVDDFEGIDYRKAGIADDALAAFYGPKGSVYGEWDPKYTPPPPVASETPIVILQAYGSGGKIDAAVSHSFVELYNTTDSAINLSGYTLQYSSKGTSWDVLPLTGSIPARTSFLILGKQSNNTGEVLPRVVLADDDFDTADQAWDIDLSNDAFKICLVHGTNPITTVNPYVAVIAGYVDMLGAGTADGFEAAPAAGISKQKTARRKTLTDTNNNAADFEIIEYRAQGGLSAEELLFYQPKNRFYGSWTPVRTAQSAQGLLILQVYGPGNSKDSDGVVTDGAVSRSFIELYNNTDTAIDLGTYSIQYSEGGNNWDKLNLSGIVPAHTSYLILGAAHNTAPRLTLNDNEGDKIWLGKDLSRERIKICLLSNQTLLTTANPYNDGSPVSGYVDMAGSGNNDNETHIDAFENSGDSDLTSCPQLLSRQKSMRRKSLIDSNNNRVDFTSIDYRAEKTNDDLLKIYRPKNIAYGIWDTVTAMD
;
A
#
# COMPACT_ATOMS: atom_id res chain seq x y z
N MET A 1 -2.33 -52.64 -2.20
CA MET A 1 -3.01 -52.56 -3.51
C MET A 1 -4.36 -51.89 -3.31
N ASN A 2 -4.82 -50.87 -4.02
CA ASN A 2 -4.18 -50.07 -5.05
C ASN A 2 -5.07 -48.82 -5.31
N LYS A 3 -4.41 -47.71 -5.66
CA LYS A 3 -4.79 -46.73 -6.72
C LYS A 3 -5.58 -45.44 -6.47
N ASN A 4 -6.20 -45.14 -5.32
CA ASN A 4 -6.97 -43.87 -5.18
C ASN A 4 -6.45 -42.84 -4.15
N LYS A 5 -5.25 -43.03 -3.59
CA LYS A 5 -4.56 -42.00 -2.77
C LYS A 5 -3.22 -41.52 -3.33
N LEU A 6 -2.85 -41.95 -4.54
CA LEU A 6 -1.63 -41.52 -5.26
C LEU A 6 -1.88 -40.39 -6.28
N PHE A 7 -3.12 -39.90 -6.42
CA PHE A 7 -3.51 -38.89 -7.42
C PHE A 7 -3.95 -37.54 -6.83
N LYS A 8 -3.80 -37.34 -5.51
CA LYS A 8 -3.99 -36.05 -4.83
C LYS A 8 -2.71 -35.52 -4.17
N PHE A 9 -1.56 -36.04 -4.59
CA PHE A 9 -0.22 -35.58 -4.18
C PHE A 9 0.65 -35.18 -5.38
N LEU A 10 0.03 -34.93 -6.54
CA LEU A 10 0.71 -34.59 -7.80
C LEU A 10 0.07 -33.38 -8.51
N SER A 11 -0.34 -32.36 -7.75
CA SER A 11 -0.90 -31.10 -8.29
C SER A 11 -0.45 -29.86 -7.50
N LEU A 12 0.71 -29.91 -6.86
CA LEU A 12 1.33 -28.72 -6.25
C LEU A 12 2.86 -28.75 -6.36
N ILE A 13 3.39 -29.13 -7.54
CA ILE A 13 4.79 -28.88 -7.95
C ILE A 13 4.77 -28.73 -9.49
N LEU A 14 4.36 -27.57 -9.98
CA LEU A 14 4.69 -27.10 -11.32
C LEU A 14 4.55 -25.56 -11.37
N GLY A 15 5.47 -24.91 -10.67
CA GLY A 15 5.53 -23.45 -10.56
C GLY A 15 6.79 -23.00 -9.83
N LEU A 16 7.92 -23.70 -10.05
CA LEU A 16 9.24 -23.30 -9.58
C LEU A 16 10.29 -24.22 -10.22
N ALA A 17 10.95 -23.76 -11.29
CA ALA A 17 12.30 -24.18 -11.71
C ALA A 17 12.71 -23.53 -13.05
N VAL A 18 13.15 -22.28 -13.01
CA VAL A 18 14.39 -21.86 -13.71
C VAL A 18 15.08 -20.84 -12.81
N LEU A 19 15.81 -21.33 -11.81
CA LEU A 19 16.89 -20.60 -11.14
C LEU A 19 17.66 -21.62 -10.29
N VAL A 20 18.40 -22.51 -10.95
CA VAL A 20 19.53 -23.20 -10.33
C VAL A 20 20.65 -23.32 -11.35
N SER A 21 21.50 -22.31 -11.40
CA SER A 21 22.95 -22.53 -11.55
C SER A 21 23.60 -21.92 -10.32
N CYS A 22 23.82 -22.77 -9.30
CA CYS A 22 24.42 -22.39 -8.03
C CYS A 22 25.88 -21.95 -8.17
N SER A 23 26.27 -20.92 -7.41
CA SER A 23 27.22 -21.08 -6.30
C SER A 23 27.33 -19.80 -5.45
N ASN A 24 27.11 -19.97 -4.13
CA ASN A 24 27.56 -19.12 -3.01
C ASN A 24 26.81 -17.80 -2.73
N PHE A 25 25.80 -17.86 -1.84
CA PHE A 25 25.14 -16.69 -1.22
C PHE A 25 25.67 -16.38 0.21
N PHE A 26 26.69 -17.11 0.69
CA PHE A 26 27.35 -16.82 1.97
C PHE A 26 28.82 -17.27 1.93
N GLU A 27 29.74 -16.34 1.71
CA GLU A 27 31.06 -16.32 2.35
C GLU A 27 31.37 -14.87 2.79
N PRO A 28 31.77 -14.64 4.05
CA PRO A 28 32.33 -13.35 4.46
C PRO A 28 33.86 -13.34 4.29
N SER A 29 34.37 -12.12 4.09
CA SER A 29 35.77 -11.66 4.20
C SER A 29 36.72 -11.81 2.99
N SER A 30 36.85 -10.72 2.23
CA SER A 30 38.16 -10.14 1.89
C SER A 30 37.96 -8.71 1.40
N ARG A 31 38.69 -7.76 2.01
CA ARG A 31 38.93 -6.34 1.63
C ARG A 31 38.07 -5.74 0.51
N ASP A 32 37.38 -4.64 0.84
CA ASP A 32 36.72 -3.74 -0.11
C ASP A 32 37.73 -3.13 -1.11
N ASP A 33 37.99 -3.88 -2.17
CA ASP A 33 38.57 -3.39 -3.40
C ASP A 33 37.38 -3.01 -4.31
N GLY A 34 36.81 -1.81 -4.14
CA GLY A 34 35.57 -1.41 -4.82
C GLY A 34 35.52 -1.69 -6.34
N GLY A 35 34.33 -1.98 -6.87
CA GLY A 35 34.17 -2.38 -8.29
C GLY A 35 32.73 -2.29 -8.84
N THR A 36 32.59 -2.46 -10.16
CA THR A 36 31.31 -2.41 -10.87
C THR A 36 30.69 -3.82 -11.00
N TYR A 37 29.42 -3.96 -10.62
CA TYR A 37 28.63 -5.18 -10.74
C TYR A 37 27.81 -5.14 -12.03
N ILE A 38 28.07 -6.07 -12.96
CA ILE A 38 27.44 -6.08 -14.28
C ILE A 38 26.43 -7.21 -14.35
N THR A 39 25.21 -6.82 -14.71
CA THR A 39 24.10 -7.70 -15.10
C THR A 39 23.87 -7.54 -16.60
N VAL A 40 23.47 -8.61 -17.27
CA VAL A 40 23.22 -8.60 -18.72
C VAL A 40 21.90 -9.29 -18.99
N ASP A 41 21.02 -8.58 -19.69
CA ASP A 41 19.65 -8.98 -19.98
C ASP A 41 19.35 -8.83 -21.48
N LEU A 42 18.38 -9.60 -21.99
CA LEU A 42 17.91 -9.42 -23.37
C LEU A 42 16.93 -8.26 -23.47
N GLU A 43 16.98 -7.52 -24.58
CA GLU A 43 16.06 -6.42 -24.84
C GLU A 43 14.65 -6.91 -25.23
N GLY A 44 13.62 -6.47 -24.50
CA GLY A 44 12.23 -6.61 -24.94
C GLY A 44 11.19 -5.90 -24.07
N ASP A 45 10.02 -5.69 -24.67
CA ASP A 45 8.80 -5.21 -24.02
C ASP A 45 7.99 -6.38 -23.44
N MET A 46 7.06 -6.08 -22.53
CA MET A 46 6.20 -7.08 -21.86
C MET A 46 5.31 -7.95 -22.80
N ARG A 47 5.25 -7.64 -24.10
CA ARG A 47 4.51 -8.41 -25.13
C ARG A 47 5.38 -8.99 -26.24
N THR A 48 6.70 -8.96 -26.06
CA THR A 48 7.66 -9.49 -27.04
C THR A 48 8.19 -10.84 -26.57
N LEU A 49 7.98 -11.87 -27.37
CA LEU A 49 8.54 -13.18 -27.16
C LEU A 49 10.01 -13.20 -27.62
N LEU A 50 10.91 -13.43 -26.66
CA LEU A 50 12.35 -13.48 -26.88
C LEU A 50 12.90 -14.90 -26.69
N PRO A 51 14.08 -15.21 -27.26
CA PRO A 51 14.84 -16.39 -26.87
C PRO A 51 15.18 -16.36 -25.37
N ALA A 52 15.26 -17.54 -24.74
CA ALA A 52 15.71 -17.62 -23.35
C ALA A 52 17.21 -17.28 -23.22
N ALA A 53 17.57 -16.37 -22.31
CA ALA A 53 18.96 -16.00 -22.03
C ALA A 53 19.83 -17.18 -21.56
N SER A 54 19.23 -18.23 -21.01
CA SER A 54 19.92 -19.48 -20.62
C SER A 54 20.56 -20.23 -21.79
N GLN A 55 20.29 -19.84 -23.04
CA GLN A 55 20.93 -20.42 -24.22
C GLN A 55 22.33 -19.88 -24.48
N PHE A 56 22.71 -18.75 -23.89
CA PHE A 56 24.05 -18.22 -24.01
C PHE A 56 25.06 -19.12 -23.28
N THR A 57 26.12 -19.50 -23.99
CA THR A 57 27.17 -20.39 -23.48
C THR A 57 28.43 -19.64 -23.07
N LYS A 58 28.57 -18.38 -23.48
CA LYS A 58 29.73 -17.53 -23.18
C LYS A 58 29.37 -16.05 -23.31
N TYR A 59 30.04 -15.20 -22.54
CA TYR A 59 30.01 -13.75 -22.70
C TYR A 59 31.43 -13.18 -22.85
N THR A 60 31.55 -12.03 -23.50
CA THR A 60 32.76 -11.23 -23.46
C THR A 60 32.41 -9.80 -23.07
N LEU A 61 33.16 -9.24 -22.13
CA LEU A 61 33.05 -7.84 -21.74
C LEU A 61 34.29 -7.10 -22.23
N LYS A 62 34.08 -5.91 -22.80
CA LYS A 62 35.16 -5.00 -23.18
C LYS A 62 34.89 -3.64 -22.56
N ALA A 63 35.72 -3.27 -21.60
CA ALA A 63 35.70 -1.94 -21.01
C ALA A 63 36.72 -1.05 -21.73
N ALA A 64 36.28 0.11 -22.22
CA ALA A 64 37.13 1.07 -22.92
C ALA A 64 36.94 2.49 -22.40
N ARG A 65 38.04 3.23 -22.29
CA ARG A 65 38.07 4.68 -22.10
C ARG A 65 39.23 5.26 -22.89
N GLU A 66 39.03 6.37 -23.59
CA GLU A 66 40.06 7.09 -24.36
C GLU A 66 41.13 6.17 -25.03
N THR A 67 42.32 6.03 -24.41
CA THR A 67 43.50 5.26 -24.88
C THR A 67 43.74 3.93 -24.16
N GLN A 68 42.85 3.51 -23.25
CA GLN A 68 42.90 2.25 -22.52
C GLN A 68 41.70 1.37 -22.87
N SER A 69 41.97 0.11 -23.21
CA SER A 69 40.93 -0.91 -23.37
C SER A 69 41.33 -2.19 -22.64
N GLU A 70 40.41 -2.74 -21.86
CA GLU A 70 40.55 -4.02 -21.20
C GLU A 70 39.46 -4.96 -21.70
N THR A 71 39.85 -6.15 -22.15
CA THR A 71 38.91 -7.20 -22.60
C THR A 71 38.93 -8.34 -21.60
N ILE A 72 37.78 -8.60 -21.00
CA ILE A 72 37.59 -9.61 -19.97
C ILE A 72 36.66 -10.69 -20.56
N ASN A 73 37.22 -11.87 -20.81
CA ASN A 73 36.42 -13.04 -21.20
C ASN A 73 35.82 -13.66 -19.94
N ILE A 74 34.49 -13.84 -19.92
CA ILE A 74 33.80 -14.45 -18.77
C ILE A 74 32.82 -15.52 -19.23
N THR A 75 32.64 -16.53 -18.39
CA THR A 75 31.84 -17.72 -18.73
C THR A 75 30.44 -17.70 -18.12
N SER A 76 30.15 -16.74 -17.22
CA SER A 76 28.85 -16.60 -16.56
C SER A 76 28.57 -15.15 -16.18
N MET A 77 27.29 -14.82 -16.05
CA MET A 77 26.78 -13.56 -15.48
C MET A 77 25.89 -13.88 -14.26
N PRO A 78 25.69 -12.94 -13.32
CA PRO A 78 26.31 -11.60 -13.24
C PRO A 78 27.81 -11.68 -12.88
N GLN A 79 28.56 -10.64 -13.19
CA GLN A 79 30.00 -10.59 -12.94
C GLN A 79 30.40 -9.25 -12.29
N ARG A 80 31.27 -9.31 -11.29
CA ARG A 80 31.96 -8.14 -10.75
C ARG A 80 33.27 -7.89 -11.51
N ILE A 81 33.50 -6.65 -11.93
CA ILE A 81 34.77 -6.19 -12.52
C ILE A 81 35.27 -4.95 -11.79
N THR A 82 36.59 -4.81 -11.66
CA THR A 82 37.20 -3.64 -11.03
C THR A 82 37.71 -2.71 -12.11
N LEU A 83 37.19 -1.47 -12.14
CA LEU A 83 37.62 -0.43 -13.08
C LEU A 83 38.24 0.72 -12.29
N SER A 84 39.25 1.36 -12.87
CA SER A 84 39.82 2.56 -12.25
C SER A 84 38.87 3.77 -12.40
N PRO A 85 39.00 4.80 -11.55
CA PRO A 85 38.07 5.94 -11.57
C PRO A 85 37.99 6.63 -12.93
N GLY A 86 36.79 7.05 -13.31
CA GLY A 86 36.50 7.76 -14.56
C GLY A 86 35.31 7.19 -15.35
N THR A 87 35.15 7.65 -16.58
CA THR A 87 34.06 7.23 -17.48
C THR A 87 34.51 6.10 -18.39
N TRP A 88 33.72 5.02 -18.41
CA TRP A 88 33.98 3.81 -19.19
C TRP A 88 32.81 3.49 -20.10
N THR A 89 33.09 3.06 -21.32
CA THR A 89 32.13 2.33 -22.17
C THR A 89 32.36 0.85 -21.97
N ILE A 90 31.30 0.09 -21.70
CA ILE A 90 31.37 -1.35 -21.48
C ILE A 90 30.51 -2.02 -22.55
N ASP A 91 31.17 -2.72 -23.46
CA ASP A 91 30.53 -3.55 -24.49
C ASP A 91 30.40 -4.98 -23.97
N ALA A 92 29.23 -5.57 -24.15
CA ALA A 92 28.95 -6.98 -23.86
C ALA A 92 28.56 -7.69 -25.16
N GLU A 93 29.12 -8.88 -25.38
CA GLU A 93 28.76 -9.75 -26.48
C GLU A 93 28.49 -11.15 -25.92
N ALA A 94 27.36 -11.75 -26.30
CA ALA A 94 26.91 -13.06 -25.86
C ALA A 94 26.94 -14.05 -27.01
N PHE A 95 27.40 -15.26 -26.71
CA PHE A 95 27.67 -16.30 -27.69
C PHE A 95 26.83 -17.54 -27.40
N VAL A 96 26.50 -18.27 -28.46
CA VAL A 96 25.93 -19.62 -28.41
C VAL A 96 26.87 -20.61 -29.08
N THR A 97 26.77 -21.89 -28.68
CA THR A 97 27.59 -22.96 -29.26
C THR A 97 26.85 -23.60 -30.44
N VAL A 98 27.37 -23.46 -31.65
CA VAL A 98 26.83 -24.08 -32.87
C VAL A 98 27.88 -25.03 -33.44
N ASN A 99 27.54 -26.32 -33.56
CA ASN A 99 28.46 -27.37 -34.05
C ASN A 99 29.84 -27.40 -33.33
N GLY A 100 29.88 -26.98 -32.06
CA GLY A 100 31.10 -26.92 -31.26
C GLY A 100 31.87 -25.60 -31.36
N GLU A 101 31.45 -24.66 -32.19
CA GLU A 101 32.04 -23.32 -32.33
C GLU A 101 31.22 -22.25 -31.61
N GLN A 102 31.88 -21.24 -31.02
CA GLN A 102 31.20 -20.11 -30.37
C GLN A 102 30.84 -19.06 -31.42
N VAL A 103 29.55 -18.77 -31.58
CA VAL A 103 29.03 -17.79 -32.54
C VAL A 103 28.32 -16.67 -31.78
N SER A 104 28.61 -15.42 -32.14
CA SER A 104 27.95 -14.24 -31.56
C SER A 104 26.46 -14.25 -31.88
N ALA A 105 25.62 -14.08 -30.85
CA ALA A 105 24.17 -14.14 -30.96
C ALA A 105 23.49 -12.83 -30.54
N ALA A 106 24.07 -12.09 -29.59
CA ALA A 106 23.52 -10.84 -29.09
C ALA A 106 24.65 -9.92 -28.57
N ALA A 107 24.50 -8.61 -28.72
CA ALA A 107 25.47 -7.62 -28.24
C ALA A 107 24.78 -6.38 -27.67
N GLY A 108 25.46 -5.68 -26.76
CA GLY A 108 24.95 -4.48 -26.11
C GLY A 108 26.08 -3.62 -25.56
N SER A 109 25.81 -2.36 -25.27
CA SER A 109 26.81 -1.43 -24.73
C SER A 109 26.17 -0.49 -23.71
N ILE A 110 26.94 -0.08 -22.70
CA ILE A 110 26.54 0.94 -21.72
C ILE A 110 27.70 1.87 -21.43
N VAL A 111 27.39 3.14 -21.13
CA VAL A 111 28.35 4.11 -20.61
C VAL A 111 28.18 4.24 -19.10
N VAL A 112 29.26 4.00 -18.37
CA VAL A 112 29.35 4.18 -16.91
C VAL A 112 30.17 5.43 -16.65
N SER A 113 29.49 6.54 -16.35
CA SER A 113 30.13 7.85 -16.14
C SER A 113 30.55 8.07 -14.69
N ASP A 114 31.69 8.74 -14.47
CA ASP A 114 32.10 9.24 -13.15
C ASP A 114 32.18 8.15 -12.06
N LEU A 115 32.81 7.02 -12.35
CA LEU A 115 33.07 5.99 -11.33
C LEU A 115 34.13 6.51 -10.34
N ALA A 116 33.80 6.58 -9.05
CA ALA A 116 34.72 7.06 -8.01
C ALA A 116 35.65 5.94 -7.48
N ALA A 117 36.75 6.34 -6.83
CA ALA A 117 37.69 5.38 -6.25
C ALA A 117 37.05 4.59 -5.11
N GLY A 118 37.03 3.25 -5.22
CA GLY A 118 36.43 2.36 -4.23
C GLY A 118 34.91 2.27 -4.30
N GLU A 119 34.26 2.87 -5.30
CA GLU A 119 32.81 2.84 -5.46
C GLU A 119 32.31 1.46 -5.93
N ASN A 120 31.26 0.95 -5.28
CA ASN A 120 30.50 -0.21 -5.74
C ASN A 120 29.25 0.24 -6.51
N ARG A 121 29.19 -0.02 -7.82
CA ARG A 121 28.07 0.40 -8.68
C ARG A 121 27.49 -0.77 -9.46
N ALA A 122 26.16 -0.93 -9.45
CA ALA A 122 25.47 -1.91 -10.27
C ALA A 122 25.07 -1.32 -11.62
N VAL A 123 25.28 -2.05 -12.71
CA VAL A 123 24.91 -1.65 -14.08
C VAL A 123 24.30 -2.84 -14.83
N SER A 124 23.36 -2.54 -15.72
CA SER A 124 22.67 -3.54 -16.54
C SER A 124 22.86 -3.24 -18.02
N ILE A 125 23.36 -4.20 -18.78
CA ILE A 125 23.55 -4.08 -20.24
C ILE A 125 22.44 -4.86 -20.94
N ARG A 126 21.66 -4.17 -21.79
CA ARG A 126 20.65 -4.82 -22.63
C ARG A 126 21.29 -5.30 -23.93
N LEU A 127 21.10 -6.57 -24.26
CA LEU A 127 21.59 -7.18 -25.49
C LEU A 127 20.51 -7.17 -26.58
N ALA A 128 20.89 -6.67 -27.75
CA ALA A 128 20.12 -6.72 -28.99
C ALA A 128 20.76 -7.70 -29.98
N MET A 129 20.04 -8.06 -31.05
CA MET A 129 20.62 -8.83 -32.15
C MET A 129 21.78 -8.04 -32.79
N PRO A 130 22.93 -8.66 -33.09
CA PRO A 130 24.01 -8.00 -33.82
C PRO A 130 23.57 -7.69 -35.27
N ASP A 131 24.18 -6.68 -35.90
CA ASP A 131 23.88 -6.25 -37.29
C ASP A 131 24.05 -7.34 -38.37
N THR A 132 24.54 -8.53 -37.99
CA THR A 132 24.69 -9.69 -38.87
C THR A 132 23.39 -10.46 -39.02
N GLN A 133 22.87 -10.54 -40.25
CA GLN A 133 21.71 -11.37 -40.63
C GLN A 133 22.01 -12.87 -40.41
N GLY A 134 21.05 -13.63 -39.88
CA GLY A 134 21.17 -15.08 -39.69
C GLY A 134 19.83 -15.81 -39.63
N THR A 135 19.80 -17.03 -39.09
CA THR A 135 18.59 -17.85 -38.95
C THR A 135 18.47 -18.34 -37.50
N GLY A 136 17.29 -18.21 -36.90
CA GLY A 136 16.95 -18.75 -35.59
C GLY A 136 15.83 -19.77 -35.67
N ILE A 137 15.45 -20.35 -34.54
CA ILE A 137 14.40 -21.38 -34.44
C ILE A 137 13.19 -20.80 -33.72
N PHE A 138 12.03 -20.87 -34.35
CA PHE A 138 10.74 -20.63 -33.70
C PHE A 138 10.11 -21.97 -33.32
N ASP A 139 10.01 -22.23 -32.01
CA ASP A 139 9.42 -23.43 -31.43
C ASP A 139 8.05 -23.07 -30.83
N TYR A 140 6.98 -23.74 -31.25
CA TYR A 140 5.65 -23.45 -30.72
C TYR A 140 4.92 -24.69 -30.25
N THR A 141 4.05 -24.50 -29.26
CA THR A 141 3.08 -25.49 -28.79
C THR A 141 1.77 -24.79 -28.45
N VAL A 142 0.65 -25.26 -29.00
CA VAL A 142 -0.69 -24.75 -28.75
C VAL A 142 -1.58 -25.88 -28.23
N ALA A 143 -2.23 -25.68 -27.10
CA ALA A 143 -3.27 -26.57 -26.60
C ALA A 143 -4.65 -25.96 -26.89
N LEU A 144 -5.50 -26.73 -27.58
CA LEU A 144 -6.88 -26.35 -27.89
C LEU A 144 -7.86 -27.04 -26.92
N PRO A 145 -8.98 -26.38 -26.55
CA PRO A 145 -10.03 -27.01 -25.75
C PRO A 145 -10.74 -28.12 -26.54
N ALA A 146 -11.33 -29.08 -25.82
CA ALA A 146 -12.04 -30.23 -26.41
C ALA A 146 -13.45 -29.87 -26.94
N ILE A 147 -13.52 -28.91 -27.86
CA ILE A 147 -14.75 -28.45 -28.54
C ILE A 147 -14.56 -28.48 -30.07
N PRO A 148 -15.63 -28.46 -30.89
CA PRO A 148 -15.51 -28.35 -32.34
C PRO A 148 -14.92 -27.00 -32.75
N PHE A 149 -14.24 -26.92 -33.89
CA PHE A 149 -13.75 -25.64 -34.46
C PHE A 149 -14.18 -25.51 -35.92
N ASN A 150 -14.55 -24.30 -36.33
CA ASN A 150 -14.71 -23.92 -37.73
C ASN A 150 -13.34 -23.65 -38.38
N SER A 151 -12.44 -23.01 -37.64
CA SER A 151 -11.04 -22.82 -38.04
C SER A 151 -10.13 -22.61 -36.82
N ALA A 152 -8.86 -22.98 -36.94
CA ALA A 152 -7.81 -22.64 -35.96
C ALA A 152 -6.48 -22.45 -36.70
N LYS A 153 -5.90 -21.25 -36.61
CA LYS A 153 -4.68 -20.87 -37.34
C LYS A 153 -3.69 -20.13 -36.46
N MET A 154 -2.42 -20.27 -36.79
CA MET A 154 -1.35 -19.42 -36.30
C MET A 154 -0.64 -18.77 -37.50
N ILE A 155 -0.40 -17.46 -37.44
CA ILE A 155 0.13 -16.67 -38.54
C ILE A 155 1.32 -15.86 -38.03
N LEU A 156 2.48 -15.98 -38.67
CA LEU A 156 3.62 -15.09 -38.44
C LEU A 156 3.78 -14.15 -39.64
N THR A 157 3.70 -12.85 -39.38
CA THR A 157 3.94 -11.79 -40.38
C THR A 157 5.28 -11.11 -40.11
N PRO A 158 6.28 -11.15 -41.01
CA PRO A 158 7.49 -10.36 -40.85
C PRO A 158 7.15 -8.85 -40.75
N LEU A 159 7.63 -8.18 -39.71
CA LEU A 159 7.33 -6.75 -39.48
C LEU A 159 8.16 -5.82 -40.39
N PHE A 160 9.32 -6.29 -40.83
CA PHE A 160 10.28 -5.52 -41.64
C PHE A 160 10.80 -6.38 -42.82
N GLY A 161 11.32 -5.74 -43.88
CA GLY A 161 11.77 -6.42 -45.11
C GLY A 161 10.67 -6.61 -46.18
N SER A 162 11.08 -6.94 -47.42
CA SER A 162 10.20 -7.15 -48.58
C SER A 162 10.66 -8.37 -49.39
N PRO A 163 9.77 -9.30 -49.80
CA PRO A 163 8.31 -9.30 -49.60
C PRO A 163 7.88 -9.83 -48.21
N ARG A 164 6.83 -9.22 -47.63
CA ARG A 164 6.19 -9.69 -46.39
C ARG A 164 5.18 -10.78 -46.74
N THR A 165 5.62 -12.03 -46.73
CA THR A 165 4.72 -13.18 -46.94
C THR A 165 4.40 -13.77 -45.57
N ASP A 166 3.12 -13.94 -45.29
CA ASP A 166 2.66 -14.58 -44.06
C ASP A 166 3.05 -16.06 -44.05
N ILE A 167 3.52 -16.53 -42.90
CA ILE A 167 3.77 -17.95 -42.63
C ILE A 167 2.59 -18.46 -41.80
N GLU A 168 1.71 -19.24 -42.43
CA GLU A 168 0.52 -19.81 -41.78
C GLU A 168 0.75 -21.26 -41.34
N TYR A 169 0.28 -21.58 -40.13
CA TYR A 169 0.20 -22.93 -39.59
C TYR A 169 -1.26 -23.26 -39.26
N ASP A 170 -1.71 -24.42 -39.74
CA ASP A 170 -3.04 -24.95 -39.45
C ASP A 170 -3.02 -25.73 -38.13
N LEU A 171 -3.58 -25.13 -37.09
CA LEU A 171 -3.57 -25.68 -35.73
C LEU A 171 -4.52 -26.86 -35.57
N LEU A 172 -5.43 -27.12 -36.53
CA LEU A 172 -6.26 -28.33 -36.50
C LEU A 172 -5.46 -29.59 -36.87
N ASN A 173 -4.38 -29.41 -37.64
CA ASN A 173 -3.54 -30.51 -38.12
C ASN A 173 -2.20 -30.60 -37.36
N GLN A 174 -1.69 -29.47 -36.88
CA GLN A 174 -0.39 -29.39 -36.24
C GLN A 174 -0.41 -28.43 -35.04
N LEU A 175 -0.42 -29.00 -33.83
CA LEU A 175 -0.46 -28.25 -32.57
C LEU A 175 0.93 -27.81 -32.06
N SER A 176 2.00 -28.30 -32.67
CA SER A 176 3.37 -27.92 -32.30
C SER A 176 4.33 -28.02 -33.48
N GLY A 177 5.40 -27.23 -33.46
CA GLY A 177 6.41 -27.25 -34.51
C GLY A 177 7.66 -26.44 -34.18
N LYS A 178 8.80 -26.87 -34.75
CA LYS A 178 10.07 -26.14 -34.73
C LYS A 178 10.43 -25.72 -36.15
N ASN A 179 10.58 -24.42 -36.38
CA ASN A 179 10.79 -23.86 -37.71
C ASN A 179 12.00 -22.94 -37.73
N PHE A 180 12.81 -23.06 -38.78
CA PHE A 180 13.96 -22.18 -39.00
C PHE A 180 13.48 -20.91 -39.71
N LEU A 181 13.61 -19.77 -39.04
CA LEU A 181 13.18 -18.47 -39.56
C LEU A 181 14.36 -17.51 -39.67
N PRO A 182 14.40 -16.64 -40.69
CA PRO A 182 15.34 -15.53 -40.72
C PRO A 182 15.27 -14.72 -39.43
N SER A 183 16.42 -14.31 -38.92
CA SER A 183 16.51 -13.48 -37.72
C SER A 183 15.77 -12.16 -37.97
N GLY A 184 14.89 -11.76 -37.04
CA GLY A 184 14.13 -10.51 -37.16
C GLY A 184 12.85 -10.51 -36.32
N TYR A 185 12.03 -9.49 -36.55
CA TYR A 185 10.77 -9.29 -35.83
C TYR A 185 9.58 -9.78 -36.64
N TYR A 186 8.69 -10.52 -35.97
CA TYR A 186 7.47 -11.08 -36.55
C TYR A 186 6.27 -10.70 -35.67
N LEU A 187 5.13 -10.43 -36.29
CA LEU A 187 3.85 -10.36 -35.61
C LEU A 187 3.19 -11.74 -35.64
N LEU A 188 3.06 -12.37 -34.49
CA LEU A 188 2.42 -13.65 -34.29
C LEU A 188 0.95 -13.44 -33.95
N ARG A 189 0.04 -14.05 -34.71
CA ARG A 189 -1.39 -14.07 -34.45
C ARG A 189 -1.88 -15.50 -34.37
N THR A 190 -2.58 -15.85 -33.31
CA THR A 190 -3.38 -17.09 -33.22
C THR A 190 -4.84 -16.71 -33.31
N ILE A 191 -5.59 -17.39 -34.17
CA ILE A 191 -7.01 -17.09 -34.44
C ILE A 191 -7.76 -18.42 -34.49
N MET A 192 -8.83 -18.53 -33.70
CA MET A 192 -9.73 -19.68 -33.69
C MET A 192 -11.17 -19.21 -33.80
N GLU A 193 -12.00 -20.04 -34.41
CA GLU A 193 -13.44 -19.79 -34.57
C GLU A 193 -14.23 -21.04 -34.24
N TYR A 194 -15.28 -20.88 -33.43
CA TYR A 194 -16.25 -21.92 -33.09
C TYR A 194 -17.65 -21.31 -33.00
N ASN A 195 -18.60 -21.76 -33.81
CA ASN A 195 -20.00 -21.32 -33.80
C ASN A 195 -20.14 -19.78 -33.76
N SER A 196 -19.39 -19.07 -34.61
CA SER A 196 -19.32 -17.60 -34.68
C SER A 196 -18.66 -16.89 -33.47
N LEU A 197 -18.24 -17.63 -32.45
CA LEU A 197 -17.37 -17.14 -31.38
C LEU A 197 -15.90 -17.19 -31.85
N LYS A 198 -15.11 -16.19 -31.45
CA LYS A 198 -13.68 -16.11 -31.80
C LYS A 198 -12.81 -16.07 -30.54
N ALA A 199 -11.63 -16.68 -30.64
CA ALA A 199 -10.57 -16.62 -29.64
C ALA A 199 -9.22 -16.40 -30.32
N GLY A 200 -8.27 -15.76 -29.65
CA GLY A 200 -6.96 -15.54 -30.23
C GLY A 200 -5.97 -14.80 -29.34
N LYS A 201 -4.69 -14.85 -29.71
CA LYS A 201 -3.59 -14.09 -29.10
C LYS A 201 -2.76 -13.39 -30.17
N VAL A 202 -2.22 -12.22 -29.82
CA VAL A 202 -1.33 -11.44 -30.69
C VAL A 202 -0.09 -11.03 -29.91
N GLU A 203 1.09 -11.37 -30.43
CA GLU A 203 2.39 -11.09 -29.81
C GLU A 203 3.42 -10.69 -30.86
N VAL A 204 4.44 -9.94 -30.45
CA VAL A 204 5.63 -9.74 -31.30
C VAL A 204 6.62 -10.83 -30.95
N VAL A 205 7.21 -11.49 -31.94
CA VAL A 205 8.22 -12.52 -31.76
C VAL A 205 9.53 -12.02 -32.34
N HIS A 206 10.59 -12.08 -31.53
CA HIS A 206 11.93 -11.77 -31.97
C HIS A 206 12.73 -13.07 -32.17
N ILE A 207 13.24 -13.28 -33.37
CA ILE A 207 14.07 -14.44 -33.72
C ILE A 207 15.54 -14.01 -33.76
N TYR A 208 16.35 -14.50 -32.82
CA TYR A 208 17.80 -14.27 -32.81
C TYR A 208 18.52 -15.36 -33.62
N PRO A 209 19.64 -15.05 -34.29
CA PRO A 209 20.39 -16.06 -35.01
C PRO A 209 20.90 -17.16 -34.07
N ASN A 210 20.74 -18.42 -34.49
CA ASN A 210 21.18 -19.62 -33.77
C ASN A 210 20.55 -19.85 -32.39
N MET A 211 19.43 -19.20 -32.08
CA MET A 211 18.71 -19.37 -30.81
C MET A 211 17.27 -19.86 -31.03
N ASP A 212 16.73 -20.53 -30.01
CA ASP A 212 15.33 -20.96 -29.94
C ASP A 212 14.47 -19.87 -29.27
N THR A 213 13.45 -19.39 -29.96
CA THR A 213 12.36 -18.58 -29.41
C THR A 213 11.12 -19.47 -29.26
N ARG A 214 10.63 -19.64 -28.04
CA ARG A 214 9.59 -20.63 -27.71
C ARG A 214 8.23 -19.99 -27.36
N ALA A 215 7.18 -20.28 -28.12
CA ALA A 215 5.80 -19.87 -27.86
C ALA A 215 4.97 -21.04 -27.27
N VAL A 216 4.31 -20.83 -26.13
CA VAL A 216 3.40 -21.83 -25.56
C VAL A 216 2.07 -21.18 -25.23
N TYR A 217 0.99 -21.67 -25.86
CA TYR A 217 -0.36 -21.16 -25.62
C TYR A 217 -1.30 -22.28 -25.21
N GLU A 218 -2.10 -22.01 -24.19
CA GLU A 218 -3.23 -22.85 -23.81
C GLU A 218 -4.51 -22.03 -23.96
N PHE A 219 -5.51 -22.63 -24.60
CA PHE A 219 -6.85 -22.08 -24.75
C PHE A 219 -7.86 -22.99 -24.03
N SER A 220 -8.84 -22.35 -23.42
CA SER A 220 -9.98 -22.93 -22.73
C SER A 220 -11.27 -22.60 -23.46
N SER A 221 -12.38 -23.27 -23.11
CA SER A 221 -13.69 -22.93 -23.65
C SER A 221 -14.14 -21.51 -23.27
N GLY A 222 -13.61 -20.93 -22.20
CA GLY A 222 -13.91 -19.57 -21.75
C GLY A 222 -13.25 -18.46 -22.58
N ASP A 223 -12.28 -18.80 -23.43
CA ASP A 223 -11.59 -17.81 -24.28
C ASP A 223 -12.41 -17.40 -25.52
N PHE A 224 -13.57 -18.02 -25.75
CA PHE A 224 -14.47 -17.76 -26.87
C PHE A 224 -15.54 -16.75 -26.45
N ILE A 225 -15.35 -15.48 -26.83
CA ILE A 225 -16.25 -14.38 -26.45
C ILE A 225 -17.44 -14.31 -27.42
N GLU A 226 -18.65 -14.15 -26.87
CA GLU A 226 -19.89 -13.91 -27.61
C GLU A 226 -19.95 -12.46 -28.12
N GLN A 227 -20.09 -12.26 -29.44
CA GLN A 227 -20.33 -10.96 -30.04
C GLN A 227 -21.79 -10.54 -29.80
N LYS A 228 -22.10 -10.03 -28.61
CA LYS A 228 -23.45 -9.63 -28.22
C LYS A 228 -23.52 -8.22 -27.65
N VAL A 229 -24.71 -7.63 -27.75
CA VAL A 229 -25.09 -6.39 -27.06
C VAL A 229 -25.34 -6.71 -25.60
N LEU A 230 -24.89 -5.84 -24.70
CA LEU A 230 -25.07 -5.97 -23.25
C LEU A 230 -26.06 -4.94 -22.75
N ILE A 231 -26.87 -5.29 -21.75
CA ILE A 231 -27.60 -4.35 -20.90
C ILE A 231 -26.57 -3.71 -19.97
N TRP A 232 -26.17 -2.48 -20.25
CA TRP A 232 -25.07 -1.81 -19.54
C TRP A 232 -25.51 -1.18 -18.23
N GLN A 233 -26.63 -0.47 -18.24
CA GLN A 233 -27.10 0.28 -17.09
C GLN A 233 -28.62 0.41 -17.12
N MET A 234 -29.26 0.40 -15.95
CA MET A 234 -30.70 0.58 -15.87
C MET A 234 -31.15 1.25 -14.57
N TYR A 235 -32.24 2.00 -14.68
CA TYR A 235 -32.86 2.69 -13.54
C TYR A 235 -34.38 2.56 -13.60
N ALA A 236 -34.95 2.13 -12.47
CA ALA A 236 -36.39 2.01 -12.26
C ALA A 236 -36.79 2.76 -10.98
N SER A 237 -37.94 3.42 -11.00
CA SER A 237 -38.37 4.33 -9.92
C SER A 237 -39.57 3.79 -9.15
N SER A 238 -40.73 3.65 -9.79
CA SER A 238 -41.96 2.99 -9.36
C SER A 238 -43.09 3.31 -10.36
N VAL A 239 -44.17 2.53 -10.35
CA VAL A 239 -45.42 2.84 -11.08
C VAL A 239 -46.36 3.80 -10.33
N ASP A 240 -46.09 4.13 -9.05
CA ASP A 240 -46.95 4.98 -8.21
C ASP A 240 -46.62 6.48 -8.28
N SER A 241 -47.21 7.19 -9.26
CA SER A 241 -46.92 8.59 -9.64
C SER A 241 -47.06 9.67 -8.56
N THR A 242 -47.26 9.31 -7.30
CA THR A 242 -47.45 10.23 -6.17
C THR A 242 -46.17 10.53 -5.38
N SER A 243 -45.06 9.79 -5.59
CA SER A 243 -43.81 10.00 -4.83
C SER A 243 -42.71 10.70 -5.66
N THR A 244 -42.30 11.91 -5.26
CA THR A 244 -41.31 12.74 -5.98
C THR A 244 -39.84 12.56 -5.54
N ASN A 245 -39.54 11.54 -4.72
CA ASN A 245 -38.21 11.37 -4.12
C ASN A 245 -37.28 10.47 -4.97
N GLY A 246 -37.22 10.66 -6.29
CA GLY A 246 -36.34 9.89 -7.19
C GLY A 246 -35.07 10.66 -7.54
N ALA A 247 -33.90 10.00 -7.59
CA ALA A 247 -32.64 10.67 -7.92
C ALA A 247 -32.45 10.98 -9.42
N VAL A 248 -33.20 10.31 -10.29
CA VAL A 248 -33.14 10.46 -11.76
C VAL A 248 -34.54 10.77 -12.30
N SER A 249 -34.60 11.61 -13.33
CA SER A 249 -35.86 12.15 -13.86
C SER A 249 -36.72 11.11 -14.58
N HIS A 250 -36.09 10.24 -15.37
CA HIS A 250 -36.72 9.24 -16.20
C HIS A 250 -36.27 7.84 -15.80
N ASN A 251 -37.11 6.85 -16.08
CA ASN A 251 -36.64 5.47 -16.16
C ASN A 251 -35.77 5.29 -17.40
N PHE A 252 -34.81 4.36 -17.38
CA PHE A 252 -34.00 4.09 -18.58
C PHE A 252 -33.40 2.69 -18.58
N VAL A 253 -33.06 2.23 -19.79
CA VAL A 253 -32.17 1.09 -20.04
C VAL A 253 -31.15 1.52 -21.08
N GLU A 254 -29.87 1.42 -20.73
CA GLU A 254 -28.74 1.65 -21.62
C GLU A 254 -28.20 0.31 -22.09
N LEU A 255 -28.09 0.14 -23.40
CA LEU A 255 -27.44 -1.00 -24.04
C LEU A 255 -26.03 -0.60 -24.49
N TYR A 256 -25.10 -1.54 -24.54
CA TYR A 256 -23.72 -1.29 -24.98
C TYR A 256 -23.25 -2.35 -25.98
N ASN A 257 -22.54 -1.93 -27.01
CA ASN A 257 -21.91 -2.80 -28.00
C ASN A 257 -20.40 -2.92 -27.71
N PRO A 258 -19.92 -4.02 -27.11
CA PRO A 258 -18.49 -4.22 -26.81
C PRO A 258 -17.66 -4.67 -28.02
N THR A 259 -18.28 -4.81 -29.20
CA THR A 259 -17.62 -5.38 -30.37
C THR A 259 -16.97 -4.30 -31.24
N ASP A 260 -15.98 -4.70 -32.04
CA ASP A 260 -15.32 -3.82 -33.02
C ASP A 260 -16.19 -3.53 -34.27
N ALA A 261 -17.43 -4.02 -34.32
CA ALA A 261 -18.33 -3.86 -35.44
C ALA A 261 -19.65 -3.22 -35.00
N GLU A 262 -20.31 -2.49 -35.91
CA GLU A 262 -21.66 -2.00 -35.68
C GLU A 262 -22.65 -3.17 -35.56
N ILE A 263 -23.60 -3.07 -34.62
CA ILE A 263 -24.68 -4.04 -34.46
C ILE A 263 -26.01 -3.42 -34.89
N ASN A 264 -26.72 -4.09 -35.79
CA ASN A 264 -28.08 -3.72 -36.20
C ASN A 264 -29.11 -4.34 -35.25
N LEU A 265 -29.97 -3.51 -34.65
CA LEU A 265 -30.99 -3.92 -33.69
C LEU A 265 -32.29 -4.42 -34.34
N ALA A 266 -32.40 -4.43 -35.67
CA ALA A 266 -33.55 -4.98 -36.35
C ALA A 266 -33.77 -6.46 -35.98
N GLY A 267 -34.96 -6.76 -35.46
CA GLY A 267 -35.32 -8.09 -34.98
C GLY A 267 -34.96 -8.35 -33.51
N TYR A 268 -34.36 -7.37 -32.82
CA TYR A 268 -34.22 -7.40 -31.36
C TYR A 268 -35.44 -6.76 -30.70
N SER A 269 -35.79 -7.23 -29.51
CA SER A 269 -36.71 -6.55 -28.61
C SER A 269 -36.17 -6.50 -27.19
N LEU A 270 -36.50 -5.44 -26.48
CA LEU A 270 -36.33 -5.33 -25.04
C LEU A 270 -37.68 -5.67 -24.39
N GLN A 271 -37.69 -6.65 -23.49
CA GLN A 271 -38.91 -7.10 -22.83
C GLN A 271 -38.81 -6.90 -21.33
N TYR A 272 -39.86 -6.35 -20.73
CA TYR A 272 -39.97 -5.96 -19.33
C TYR A 272 -41.07 -6.76 -18.65
N GLY A 273 -40.82 -7.24 -17.43
CA GLY A 273 -41.82 -7.91 -16.59
C GLY A 273 -41.69 -7.49 -15.13
N TYR A 274 -42.82 -7.47 -14.42
CA TYR A 274 -42.90 -7.08 -13.00
C TYR A 274 -44.06 -7.78 -12.30
N VAL A 275 -43.92 -8.06 -11.00
CA VAL A 275 -44.94 -8.68 -10.14
C VAL A 275 -45.68 -7.61 -9.32
N GLY A 276 -46.83 -7.12 -9.81
CA GLY A 276 -47.52 -5.94 -9.27
C GLY A 276 -48.78 -6.15 -8.41
N LYS A 277 -48.73 -5.57 -7.19
CA LYS A 277 -49.79 -4.90 -6.40
C LYS A 277 -51.18 -5.54 -6.11
N ASP A 278 -51.46 -6.81 -6.35
CA ASP A 278 -52.73 -7.41 -5.87
C ASP A 278 -52.62 -8.23 -4.56
N ALA A 279 -51.41 -8.38 -4.00
CA ALA A 279 -51.19 -9.22 -2.83
C ALA A 279 -51.62 -8.63 -1.47
N GLU A 280 -51.96 -7.33 -1.40
CA GLU A 280 -52.32 -6.66 -0.13
C GLU A 280 -53.84 -6.39 0.04
N GLU A 281 -54.69 -6.48 -1.00
CA GLU A 281 -56.12 -6.12 -0.91
C GLU A 281 -57.15 -7.27 -0.98
N ASN A 282 -56.75 -8.53 -1.23
CA ASN A 282 -57.71 -9.64 -1.32
C ASN A 282 -57.36 -10.83 -0.40
N PRO A 283 -57.99 -10.95 0.80
CA PRO A 283 -57.71 -12.04 1.74
C PRO A 283 -58.36 -13.38 1.36
N VAL A 284 -58.90 -13.54 0.14
CA VAL A 284 -59.79 -14.67 -0.20
C VAL A 284 -59.17 -15.73 -1.15
N TYR A 285 -57.89 -15.62 -1.55
CA TYR A 285 -57.27 -16.68 -2.38
C TYR A 285 -55.84 -17.04 -1.92
N PRO A 286 -55.62 -18.24 -1.33
CA PRO A 286 -54.30 -18.64 -0.84
C PRO A 286 -53.31 -19.25 -1.86
N ASP A 287 -53.69 -19.64 -3.08
CA ASP A 287 -52.84 -20.58 -3.85
C ASP A 287 -52.60 -20.28 -5.35
N ASN A 288 -52.95 -19.08 -5.85
CA ASN A 288 -52.66 -18.75 -7.26
C ASN A 288 -51.59 -17.66 -7.35
N TYR A 289 -50.34 -18.10 -7.53
CA TYR A 289 -49.26 -17.34 -8.15
C TYR A 289 -49.82 -16.49 -9.30
N HIS A 290 -49.77 -15.17 -9.16
CA HIS A 290 -50.18 -14.25 -10.22
C HIS A 290 -49.33 -14.50 -11.48
N ASP A 291 -49.92 -14.35 -12.67
CA ASP A 291 -49.34 -14.71 -13.97
C ASP A 291 -47.99 -13.99 -14.28
N ASP A 292 -46.88 -14.53 -13.78
CA ASP A 292 -45.48 -14.07 -13.94
C ASP A 292 -44.92 -14.15 -15.38
N ILE A 293 -45.80 -14.40 -16.34
CA ILE A 293 -45.51 -14.63 -17.77
C ILE A 293 -45.86 -13.41 -18.63
N ALA A 294 -46.45 -12.36 -18.05
CA ALA A 294 -46.80 -11.15 -18.78
C ALA A 294 -45.55 -10.27 -19.01
N TRP A 295 -45.13 -10.18 -20.28
CA TRP A 295 -44.02 -9.34 -20.73
C TRP A 295 -44.54 -8.16 -21.55
N GLU A 296 -44.18 -6.95 -21.15
CA GLU A 296 -44.26 -5.77 -22.01
C GLU A 296 -43.07 -5.76 -22.96
N LYS A 297 -43.27 -5.33 -24.21
CA LYS A 297 -42.24 -5.44 -25.26
C LYS A 297 -42.06 -4.11 -25.99
N LEU A 298 -40.80 -3.76 -26.20
CA LEU A 298 -40.35 -2.75 -27.16
C LEU A 298 -39.54 -3.43 -28.27
N ASP A 299 -40.03 -3.38 -29.52
CA ASP A 299 -39.21 -3.75 -30.67
C ASP A 299 -38.13 -2.68 -30.89
N LEU A 300 -36.85 -3.09 -30.89
CA LEU A 300 -35.73 -2.17 -31.05
C LEU A 300 -35.50 -1.86 -32.53
N SER A 301 -34.99 -0.65 -32.79
CA SER A 301 -34.67 -0.18 -34.13
C SER A 301 -33.36 0.60 -34.13
N GLY A 302 -32.75 0.79 -35.30
CA GLY A 302 -31.48 1.49 -35.44
C GLY A 302 -30.25 0.58 -35.31
N THR A 303 -29.09 1.21 -35.12
CA THR A 303 -27.80 0.53 -34.98
C THR A 303 -27.08 1.02 -33.72
N ILE A 304 -26.24 0.16 -33.15
CA ILE A 304 -25.28 0.54 -32.11
C ILE A 304 -23.88 0.48 -32.75
N PRO A 305 -23.20 1.62 -32.95
CA PRO A 305 -21.83 1.61 -33.44
C PRO A 305 -20.88 0.81 -32.54
N ALA A 306 -19.71 0.43 -33.07
CA ALA A 306 -18.69 -0.29 -32.32
C ALA A 306 -18.29 0.51 -31.06
N HIS A 307 -18.23 -0.16 -29.91
CA HIS A 307 -17.88 0.43 -28.61
C HIS A 307 -18.78 1.60 -28.16
N SER A 308 -20.04 1.66 -28.61
CA SER A 308 -21.00 2.73 -28.28
C SER A 308 -22.19 2.23 -27.46
N SER A 309 -22.94 3.18 -26.88
CA SER A 309 -24.20 2.92 -26.18
C SER A 309 -25.43 3.12 -27.07
N PHE A 310 -26.57 2.61 -26.60
CA PHE A 310 -27.90 2.87 -27.14
C PHE A 310 -28.88 3.06 -25.97
N LEU A 311 -29.54 4.22 -25.92
CA LEU A 311 -30.39 4.62 -24.82
C LEU A 311 -31.87 4.42 -25.12
N VAL A 312 -32.51 3.58 -24.31
CA VAL A 312 -33.96 3.48 -24.21
C VAL A 312 -34.44 4.30 -23.02
N LEU A 313 -35.19 5.36 -23.27
CA LEU A 313 -35.71 6.25 -22.22
C LEU A 313 -37.18 5.93 -21.92
N GLY A 314 -37.45 5.67 -20.65
CA GLY A 314 -38.77 5.39 -20.10
C GLY A 314 -39.55 6.66 -19.75
N LYS A 315 -40.66 6.48 -19.02
CA LYS A 315 -41.53 7.59 -18.61
C LYS A 315 -40.83 8.58 -17.67
N LEU A 316 -41.12 9.88 -17.86
CA LEU A 316 -40.75 10.95 -16.91
C LEU A 316 -41.49 10.73 -15.58
N TRP A 317 -40.74 10.79 -14.49
CA TRP A 317 -41.25 10.54 -13.15
C TRP A 317 -40.94 11.67 -12.15
N ASN A 318 -39.74 12.26 -12.20
CA ASN A 318 -39.34 13.34 -11.30
C ASN A 318 -38.60 14.46 -12.05
N ALA A 319 -39.30 15.52 -12.43
CA ALA A 319 -38.69 16.65 -13.12
C ALA A 319 -37.63 17.39 -12.27
N ASP A 320 -37.72 17.33 -10.93
CA ASP A 320 -36.82 18.01 -10.00
C ASP A 320 -35.69 17.09 -9.48
N SER A 321 -35.35 16.07 -10.26
CA SER A 321 -34.31 15.09 -9.88
C SER A 321 -32.90 15.67 -9.97
N ARG A 322 -31.95 15.07 -9.24
CA ARG A 322 -30.52 15.47 -9.32
C ARG A 322 -29.92 15.17 -10.69
N LEU A 323 -30.24 14.02 -11.28
CA LEU A 323 -29.88 13.68 -12.65
C LEU A 323 -31.10 13.85 -13.57
N ASP A 324 -31.19 15.02 -14.18
CA ASP A 324 -32.19 15.28 -15.21
C ASP A 324 -31.72 14.76 -16.58
N LEU A 325 -32.58 13.99 -17.23
CA LEU A 325 -32.38 13.37 -18.54
C LEU A 325 -33.35 13.97 -19.58
N GLY A 326 -34.16 14.97 -19.20
CA GLY A 326 -35.13 15.59 -20.10
C GLY A 326 -34.50 16.33 -21.30
N GLU A 327 -33.24 16.76 -21.18
CA GLU A 327 -32.48 17.35 -22.28
C GLU A 327 -31.72 16.31 -23.13
N LEU A 328 -31.61 15.06 -22.66
CA LEU A 328 -30.92 13.99 -23.37
C LEU A 328 -31.86 13.39 -24.43
N ILE A 329 -31.45 13.44 -25.69
CA ILE A 329 -32.21 12.85 -26.79
C ILE A 329 -31.97 11.33 -26.78
N PRO A 330 -32.98 10.50 -26.48
CA PRO A 330 -32.79 9.05 -26.49
C PRO A 330 -32.74 8.50 -27.91
N ASP A 331 -32.07 7.37 -28.08
CA ASP A 331 -32.12 6.64 -29.36
C ASP A 331 -33.52 6.09 -29.61
N GLN A 332 -34.20 5.64 -28.54
CA GLN A 332 -35.58 5.19 -28.63
C GLN A 332 -36.35 5.49 -27.33
N ALA A 333 -37.59 5.97 -27.45
CA ALA A 333 -38.48 6.19 -26.30
C ALA A 333 -39.37 4.97 -26.05
N TRP A 334 -39.61 4.66 -24.78
CA TRP A 334 -40.55 3.63 -24.32
C TRP A 334 -41.35 4.18 -23.16
N ASP A 335 -42.40 4.95 -23.46
CA ASP A 335 -43.19 5.73 -22.48
C ASP A 335 -44.04 4.88 -21.51
N ILE A 336 -43.38 4.02 -20.74
CA ILE A 336 -43.93 3.22 -19.65
C ILE A 336 -43.08 3.45 -18.38
N ALA A 337 -43.69 3.22 -17.22
CA ALA A 337 -43.00 3.32 -15.94
C ALA A 337 -42.42 1.95 -15.56
N PHE A 338 -41.17 1.91 -15.12
CA PHE A 338 -40.53 0.72 -14.57
C PHE A 338 -40.67 0.70 -13.05
N GLU A 339 -41.12 -0.42 -12.49
CA GLU A 339 -41.18 -0.58 -11.04
C GLU A 339 -39.78 -0.86 -10.48
N ASN A 340 -39.48 -0.30 -9.31
CA ASN A 340 -38.20 -0.48 -8.63
C ASN A 340 -38.18 -1.66 -7.64
N ARG A 341 -39.09 -2.63 -7.79
CA ARG A 341 -39.27 -3.83 -6.97
C ARG A 341 -39.57 -4.99 -7.92
N ASN A 342 -39.01 -6.17 -7.68
CA ASN A 342 -39.36 -7.44 -8.35
C ASN A 342 -39.53 -7.34 -9.88
N PHE A 343 -38.62 -6.64 -10.56
CA PHE A 343 -38.69 -6.40 -12.00
C PHE A 343 -37.55 -7.05 -12.78
N LYS A 344 -37.81 -7.40 -14.04
CA LYS A 344 -36.88 -8.09 -14.94
C LYS A 344 -36.89 -7.45 -16.32
N PHE A 345 -35.71 -7.40 -16.94
CA PHE A 345 -35.51 -7.03 -18.34
C PHE A 345 -34.82 -8.17 -19.08
N CYS A 346 -35.30 -8.52 -20.26
CA CYS A 346 -34.63 -9.45 -21.16
C CYS A 346 -34.41 -8.79 -22.51
N LEU A 347 -33.16 -8.79 -22.96
CA LEU A 347 -32.78 -8.45 -24.32
C LEU A 347 -32.81 -9.75 -25.15
N ILE A 348 -33.61 -9.76 -26.21
CA ILE A 348 -33.83 -10.95 -27.03
C ILE A 348 -33.82 -10.60 -28.52
N LYS A 349 -33.16 -11.42 -29.33
CA LYS A 349 -33.18 -11.35 -30.80
C LYS A 349 -34.43 -12.03 -31.35
N SER A 350 -35.58 -11.51 -30.97
CA SER A 350 -36.89 -11.91 -31.44
C SER A 350 -37.87 -10.76 -31.25
N THR A 351 -38.84 -10.62 -32.15
CA THR A 351 -39.99 -9.71 -31.98
C THR A 351 -41.22 -10.42 -31.40
N ALA A 352 -41.13 -11.72 -31.08
CA ALA A 352 -42.18 -12.44 -30.40
C ALA A 352 -42.17 -12.11 -28.89
N VAL A 353 -43.34 -11.91 -28.29
CA VAL A 353 -43.46 -11.76 -26.84
C VAL A 353 -43.06 -13.08 -26.16
N LEU A 354 -42.26 -12.99 -25.11
CA LEU A 354 -41.81 -14.11 -24.31
C LEU A 354 -43.02 -14.79 -23.64
N MET A 355 -43.03 -16.12 -23.67
CA MET A 355 -44.07 -16.96 -23.06
C MET A 355 -43.51 -17.83 -21.91
N VAL A 356 -42.32 -17.48 -21.43
CA VAL A 356 -41.60 -18.19 -20.37
C VAL A 356 -41.32 -17.24 -19.21
N GLN A 357 -41.23 -17.80 -18.00
CA GLN A 357 -41.03 -17.03 -16.78
C GLN A 357 -39.57 -16.55 -16.65
N ASN A 358 -38.62 -17.46 -16.85
CA ASN A 358 -37.19 -17.17 -16.92
C ASN A 358 -36.63 -17.51 -18.32
N PRO A 359 -36.37 -16.50 -19.19
CA PRO A 359 -35.76 -16.72 -20.49
C PRO A 359 -34.33 -17.27 -20.43
N PHE A 360 -33.63 -17.11 -19.31
CA PHE A 360 -32.29 -17.68 -19.11
C PHE A 360 -32.31 -19.18 -18.78
N ASP A 361 -33.36 -19.65 -18.09
CA ASP A 361 -33.55 -21.05 -17.71
C ASP A 361 -35.04 -21.43 -17.86
N ILE A 362 -35.44 -21.78 -19.08
CA ILE A 362 -36.85 -22.02 -19.44
C ILE A 362 -37.46 -23.23 -18.73
N ASN A 363 -36.63 -24.14 -18.24
CA ASN A 363 -37.05 -25.34 -17.54
C ASN A 363 -37.17 -25.12 -16.01
N GLY A 364 -36.57 -24.04 -15.49
CA GLY A 364 -36.55 -23.72 -14.06
C GLY A 364 -35.82 -24.76 -13.18
N ASP A 365 -34.99 -25.60 -13.79
CA ASP A 365 -34.27 -26.71 -13.14
C ASP A 365 -32.76 -26.45 -12.99
N GLY A 366 -32.30 -25.26 -13.37
CA GLY A 366 -30.88 -24.91 -13.40
C GLY A 366 -30.11 -25.54 -14.57
N SER A 367 -30.82 -26.10 -15.57
CA SER A 367 -30.19 -26.67 -16.78
C SER A 367 -29.54 -25.62 -17.69
N GLY A 368 -29.91 -24.34 -17.51
CA GLY A 368 -29.39 -23.24 -18.31
C GLY A 368 -29.89 -23.25 -19.76
N VAL A 369 -31.02 -23.94 -20.01
CA VAL A 369 -31.65 -23.93 -21.34
C VAL A 369 -32.31 -22.57 -21.56
N ARG A 370 -31.78 -21.82 -22.52
CA ARG A 370 -32.23 -20.45 -22.80
C ARG A 370 -33.38 -20.43 -23.80
N ALA A 371 -34.21 -19.39 -23.71
CA ALA A 371 -35.20 -19.08 -24.73
C ALA A 371 -34.53 -18.81 -26.08
N ALA A 372 -35.21 -19.17 -27.18
CA ALA A 372 -34.67 -18.96 -28.51
C ALA A 372 -34.43 -17.47 -28.79
N GLY A 373 -33.19 -17.12 -29.15
CA GLY A 373 -32.78 -15.75 -29.41
C GLY A 373 -32.36 -14.96 -28.17
N TYR A 374 -32.28 -15.57 -26.98
CA TYR A 374 -31.77 -14.93 -25.77
C TYR A 374 -30.43 -14.24 -26.01
N VAL A 375 -30.27 -13.01 -25.50
CA VAL A 375 -29.01 -12.25 -25.59
C VAL A 375 -28.46 -11.98 -24.20
N ASP A 376 -29.26 -11.31 -23.36
CA ASP A 376 -28.86 -10.82 -22.04
C ASP A 376 -30.10 -10.58 -21.15
N MET A 377 -29.94 -10.59 -19.84
CA MET A 377 -31.03 -10.38 -18.88
C MET A 377 -30.55 -9.72 -17.58
N PHE A 378 -31.45 -8.97 -16.95
CA PHE A 378 -31.30 -8.51 -15.58
C PHE A 378 -32.56 -8.76 -14.75
N GLY A 379 -32.39 -9.28 -13.55
CA GLY A 379 -33.44 -9.35 -12.52
C GLY A 379 -33.04 -8.59 -11.26
N GLY A 380 -33.89 -7.66 -10.80
CA GLY A 380 -33.60 -6.79 -9.65
C GLY A 380 -34.65 -6.85 -8.54
N ILE A 381 -34.18 -6.83 -7.29
CA ILE A 381 -35.02 -6.62 -6.10
C ILE A 381 -34.58 -5.37 -5.32
N ASN A 382 -35.49 -4.81 -4.51
CA ASN A 382 -35.26 -3.55 -3.81
C ASN A 382 -34.49 -3.73 -2.50
N SER A 383 -33.49 -2.88 -2.26
CA SER A 383 -32.61 -2.92 -1.09
C SER A 383 -33.21 -2.49 0.25
N ASN A 384 -34.43 -1.89 0.29
CA ASN A 384 -34.87 -1.15 1.47
C ASN A 384 -35.68 -1.94 2.51
N LYS A 385 -36.29 -3.09 2.18
CA LYS A 385 -36.90 -4.05 3.13
C LYS A 385 -37.26 -5.35 2.37
N PRO A 386 -36.47 -6.42 2.41
CA PRO A 386 -36.95 -7.71 1.92
C PRO A 386 -38.10 -8.14 2.82
N LYS A 387 -39.36 -8.01 2.37
CA LYS A 387 -40.45 -8.76 2.99
C LYS A 387 -40.32 -10.20 2.47
N ASP A 388 -40.71 -11.20 3.26
CA ASP A 388 -40.65 -12.65 2.92
C ASP A 388 -41.45 -13.06 1.65
N ARG A 389 -41.87 -12.12 0.81
CA ARG A 389 -42.71 -12.27 -0.39
C ARG A 389 -42.15 -11.58 -1.65
N ASP A 390 -40.98 -10.95 -1.59
CA ASP A 390 -40.34 -10.30 -2.75
C ASP A 390 -39.50 -11.31 -3.54
N ILE A 391 -40.17 -12.21 -4.29
CA ILE A 391 -39.52 -13.20 -5.16
C ILE A 391 -39.68 -12.74 -6.61
N ILE A 392 -38.57 -12.71 -7.37
CA ILE A 392 -38.61 -12.52 -8.82
C ILE A 392 -38.11 -13.78 -9.53
N ASN A 393 -38.80 -14.16 -10.61
CA ASN A 393 -38.61 -15.46 -11.26
C ASN A 393 -37.88 -15.36 -12.60
N GLY A 394 -37.06 -14.33 -12.78
CA GLY A 394 -36.23 -14.11 -13.96
C GLY A 394 -34.94 -13.41 -13.60
N TYR A 395 -33.82 -14.11 -13.73
CA TYR A 395 -32.46 -13.66 -13.44
C TYR A 395 -31.44 -14.63 -14.05
N GLU A 396 -30.18 -14.18 -14.14
CA GLU A 396 -29.04 -15.01 -14.53
C GLU A 396 -28.33 -15.57 -13.28
N GLY A 397 -28.19 -16.89 -13.18
CA GLY A 397 -27.43 -17.56 -12.11
C GLY A 397 -27.88 -18.99 -11.77
N PRO A 398 -27.03 -19.83 -11.14
CA PRO A 398 -27.28 -21.26 -10.89
C PRO A 398 -28.20 -21.56 -9.69
N LYS A 399 -28.98 -20.59 -9.20
CA LYS A 399 -29.65 -20.69 -7.88
C LYS A 399 -31.09 -21.18 -7.99
N SER A 400 -31.58 -21.75 -6.90
CA SER A 400 -32.97 -22.23 -6.80
C SER A 400 -33.91 -21.09 -6.40
N TYR A 401 -35.11 -21.12 -6.97
CA TYR A 401 -36.27 -20.26 -6.75
C TYR A 401 -36.55 -19.76 -5.31
N TRP A 402 -36.03 -20.44 -4.28
CA TRP A 402 -36.30 -20.20 -2.85
C TRP A 402 -35.14 -19.59 -2.04
N ASP A 403 -34.00 -19.24 -2.65
CA ASP A 403 -32.88 -18.59 -1.94
C ASP A 403 -33.00 -17.05 -1.99
N THR A 404 -33.75 -16.47 -1.04
CA THR A 404 -33.93 -15.01 -0.90
C THR A 404 -32.72 -14.29 -0.31
N LYS A 405 -31.65 -14.99 0.08
CA LYS A 405 -30.56 -14.42 0.89
C LYS A 405 -29.38 -13.86 0.08
N ASN A 406 -29.39 -14.03 -1.25
CA ASN A 406 -28.24 -13.74 -2.11
C ASN A 406 -28.60 -12.94 -3.38
N TRP A 407 -29.67 -12.16 -3.33
CA TRP A 407 -30.10 -11.34 -4.46
C TRP A 407 -29.30 -10.04 -4.54
N PRO A 408 -29.07 -9.49 -5.74
CA PRO A 408 -28.46 -8.18 -5.87
C PRO A 408 -29.44 -7.10 -5.37
N GLU A 409 -29.29 -6.69 -4.11
CA GLU A 409 -29.98 -5.54 -3.49
C GLU A 409 -29.44 -4.20 -4.03
N ILE A 410 -29.42 -4.03 -5.36
CA ILE A 410 -28.63 -2.98 -6.02
C ILE A 410 -29.47 -1.88 -6.68
N VAL A 411 -30.81 -2.01 -6.71
CA VAL A 411 -31.73 -1.04 -7.33
C VAL A 411 -32.67 -0.40 -6.33
N SER A 412 -32.94 0.90 -6.50
CA SER A 412 -33.90 1.64 -5.70
C SER A 412 -34.30 2.96 -6.39
N LYS A 413 -35.20 3.75 -5.79
CA LYS A 413 -35.49 5.13 -6.25
C LYS A 413 -34.24 6.04 -6.29
N GLN A 414 -33.16 5.63 -5.64
CA GLN A 414 -31.91 6.39 -5.53
C GLN A 414 -30.74 5.71 -6.27
N LYS A 415 -30.91 4.45 -6.70
CA LYS A 415 -29.81 3.61 -7.21
C LYS A 415 -30.16 2.97 -8.55
N ALA A 416 -29.26 3.06 -9.51
CA ALA A 416 -29.29 2.28 -10.75
C ALA A 416 -28.41 1.03 -10.62
N ALA A 417 -28.71 -0.01 -11.39
CA ALA A 417 -27.78 -1.12 -11.60
C ALA A 417 -26.91 -0.81 -12.82
N ARG A 418 -25.59 -1.00 -12.70
CA ARG A 418 -24.62 -0.81 -13.77
C ARG A 418 -23.68 -2.00 -13.86
N ARG A 419 -23.30 -2.40 -15.06
CA ARG A 419 -22.32 -3.47 -15.26
C ARG A 419 -20.93 -3.07 -14.75
N ILE A 420 -20.21 -4.02 -14.16
CA ILE A 420 -18.85 -3.80 -13.63
C ILE A 420 -17.76 -3.93 -14.69
N ASN A 421 -18.01 -4.70 -15.74
CA ASN A 421 -17.07 -4.94 -16.85
C ASN A 421 -17.82 -5.43 -18.10
N LEU A 422 -17.08 -5.74 -19.17
CA LEU A 422 -17.63 -6.24 -20.44
C LEU A 422 -17.85 -7.76 -20.48
N VAL A 423 -17.50 -8.47 -19.41
CA VAL A 423 -17.68 -9.91 -19.29
C VAL A 423 -19.09 -10.14 -18.76
N ASP A 424 -19.89 -10.87 -19.54
CA ASP A 424 -21.15 -11.41 -19.07
C ASP A 424 -20.91 -12.81 -18.51
N THR A 425 -20.93 -12.92 -17.17
CA THR A 425 -20.72 -14.20 -16.48
C THR A 425 -21.98 -15.07 -16.45
N ASN A 426 -23.10 -14.55 -16.93
CA ASN A 426 -24.44 -15.09 -16.74
C ASN A 426 -24.78 -15.27 -15.24
N ASP A 427 -24.29 -14.36 -14.42
CA ASP A 427 -24.62 -14.25 -13.00
C ASP A 427 -24.78 -12.76 -12.67
N ASN A 428 -26.03 -12.31 -12.57
CA ASN A 428 -26.33 -10.90 -12.33
C ASN A 428 -25.67 -10.36 -11.05
N THR A 429 -25.33 -11.23 -10.07
CA THR A 429 -24.65 -10.81 -8.84
C THR A 429 -23.16 -10.52 -9.02
N LEU A 430 -22.54 -11.09 -10.05
CA LEU A 430 -21.16 -10.83 -10.44
C LEU A 430 -21.07 -9.73 -11.49
N ASP A 431 -22.12 -9.56 -12.30
CA ASP A 431 -22.07 -8.69 -13.46
C ASP A 431 -22.45 -7.23 -13.15
N PHE A 432 -23.22 -6.96 -12.09
CA PHE A 432 -23.77 -5.63 -11.79
C PHE A 432 -23.43 -5.10 -10.39
N GLU A 433 -23.24 -3.78 -10.31
CA GLU A 433 -23.07 -3.01 -9.07
C GLU A 433 -24.10 -1.87 -8.95
N PRO A 434 -24.40 -1.39 -7.72
CA PRO A 434 -25.27 -0.25 -7.52
C PRO A 434 -24.55 1.09 -7.73
N ILE A 435 -25.13 1.96 -8.55
CA ILE A 435 -24.74 3.38 -8.63
C ILE A 435 -25.74 4.23 -7.84
N ASP A 436 -25.30 4.80 -6.72
CA ASP A 436 -26.11 5.66 -5.87
C ASP A 436 -26.02 7.13 -6.31
N TYR A 437 -27.06 7.60 -6.99
CA TYR A 437 -27.16 8.95 -7.53
C TYR A 437 -27.40 10.04 -6.48
N ARG A 438 -27.37 9.73 -5.18
CA ARG A 438 -27.37 10.75 -4.12
C ARG A 438 -25.99 11.38 -3.95
N PRO A 439 -25.89 12.58 -3.38
CA PRO A 439 -24.61 13.19 -3.03
C PRO A 439 -23.74 12.32 -2.10
N SER A 440 -24.37 11.44 -1.31
CA SER A 440 -23.69 10.47 -0.45
C SER A 440 -23.08 9.28 -1.20
N GLY A 441 -23.48 9.05 -2.45
CA GLY A 441 -23.06 7.92 -3.28
C GLY A 441 -22.02 8.35 -4.30
N ILE A 442 -22.45 9.12 -5.31
CA ILE A 442 -21.56 9.74 -6.29
C ILE A 442 -21.62 11.27 -6.20
N THR A 443 -20.46 11.90 -6.37
CA THR A 443 -20.31 13.37 -6.37
C THR A 443 -20.96 14.00 -7.61
N ASP A 444 -21.25 15.30 -7.59
CA ASP A 444 -21.81 15.99 -8.78
C ASP A 444 -20.86 15.90 -9.99
N LYS A 445 -19.56 15.76 -9.73
CA LYS A 445 -18.49 15.60 -10.74
C LYS A 445 -18.50 14.21 -11.38
N GLN A 446 -18.91 13.19 -10.63
CA GLN A 446 -19.09 11.83 -11.15
C GLN A 446 -20.42 11.67 -11.90
N LEU A 447 -21.38 12.57 -11.69
CA LEU A 447 -22.72 12.46 -12.26
C LEU A 447 -22.73 12.33 -13.80
N PRO A 448 -21.97 13.13 -14.58
CA PRO A 448 -21.90 12.98 -16.04
C PRO A 448 -21.18 11.70 -16.50
N LEU A 449 -20.29 11.12 -15.69
CA LEU A 449 -19.60 9.86 -16.03
C LEU A 449 -20.55 8.67 -15.92
N TYR A 450 -21.40 8.69 -14.89
CA TYR A 450 -22.39 7.66 -14.59
C TYR A 450 -23.78 7.94 -15.20
N GLN A 451 -23.92 9.00 -15.99
CA GLN A 451 -25.12 9.23 -16.78
C GLN A 451 -25.19 8.22 -17.93
N PRO A 452 -26.40 7.75 -18.30
CA PRO A 452 -26.57 6.87 -19.44
C PRO A 452 -26.23 7.60 -20.75
N LYS A 453 -25.69 6.88 -21.72
CA LYS A 453 -25.27 7.44 -23.02
C LYS A 453 -26.16 6.92 -24.14
N ASN A 454 -26.40 7.78 -25.13
CA ASN A 454 -27.05 7.41 -26.39
C ASN A 454 -25.99 7.09 -27.46
N SER A 455 -26.41 6.73 -28.67
CA SER A 455 -25.49 6.38 -29.76
C SER A 455 -24.67 7.57 -30.28
N ASP A 456 -25.20 8.79 -30.18
CA ASP A 456 -24.51 10.03 -30.57
C ASP A 456 -23.29 10.34 -29.70
N TYR A 457 -23.20 9.76 -28.49
CA TYR A 457 -22.00 9.87 -27.65
C TYR A 457 -20.75 9.28 -28.32
N GLY A 458 -20.94 8.33 -29.25
CA GLY A 458 -19.87 7.67 -29.98
C GLY A 458 -19.09 6.65 -29.15
N PRO A 459 -17.99 6.09 -29.70
CA PRO A 459 -17.23 5.03 -29.06
C PRO A 459 -16.61 5.48 -27.73
N TRP A 460 -16.85 4.72 -26.67
CA TRP A 460 -16.33 4.95 -25.33
C TRP A 460 -15.96 3.63 -24.66
N ASP A 461 -14.93 3.63 -23.81
CA ASP A 461 -14.56 2.45 -23.01
C ASP A 461 -15.29 2.56 -21.66
N PRO A 462 -16.29 1.70 -21.41
CA PRO A 462 -17.14 1.81 -20.24
C PRO A 462 -16.48 1.24 -18.97
N VAL A 463 -15.32 0.60 -19.12
CA VAL A 463 -14.44 0.08 -18.06
C VAL A 463 -13.24 1.02 -17.83
N ALA A 464 -13.07 2.05 -18.67
CA ALA A 464 -12.12 3.12 -18.45
C ALA A 464 -12.80 4.30 -17.78
N VAL A 465 -12.32 4.69 -16.60
CA VAL A 465 -12.12 6.13 -16.39
C VAL A 465 -10.67 6.34 -16.03
N PRO A 466 -9.83 6.53 -17.05
CA PRO A 466 -8.82 7.56 -16.96
C PRO A 466 -8.76 8.40 -18.23
N GLU A 467 -9.06 9.69 -18.08
CA GLU A 467 -8.79 10.70 -19.11
C GLU A 467 -7.32 11.14 -19.02
N ILE A 468 -6.70 11.44 -20.16
CA ILE A 468 -5.39 12.10 -20.17
C ILE A 468 -5.62 13.54 -19.71
N LEU A 469 -4.78 14.00 -18.79
CA LEU A 469 -4.88 15.32 -18.21
C LEU A 469 -3.75 16.21 -18.73
N ILE A 470 -4.00 17.51 -18.87
CA ILE A 470 -2.95 18.53 -18.90
C ILE A 470 -2.45 18.70 -17.47
N LEU A 471 -1.27 18.19 -17.18
CA LEU A 471 -0.69 18.25 -15.84
C LEU A 471 -0.03 19.60 -15.56
N GLN A 472 0.68 20.14 -16.54
CA GLN A 472 1.44 21.38 -16.36
C GLN A 472 1.61 22.13 -17.69
N ALA A 473 1.53 23.46 -17.64
CA ALA A 473 1.76 24.32 -18.79
C ALA A 473 2.54 25.59 -18.41
N TYR A 474 3.52 25.95 -19.24
CA TYR A 474 4.38 27.10 -19.01
C TYR A 474 4.68 27.87 -20.29
N GLY A 475 4.54 29.19 -20.21
CA GLY A 475 4.86 30.12 -21.27
C GLY A 475 5.79 31.24 -20.81
N THR A 476 6.84 31.49 -21.59
CA THR A 476 7.76 32.62 -21.37
C THR A 476 7.33 33.89 -22.12
N GLY A 477 6.38 33.77 -23.05
CA GLY A 477 6.24 34.75 -24.12
C GLY A 477 7.56 34.88 -24.88
N THR A 478 7.89 36.09 -25.31
CA THR A 478 9.19 36.38 -25.98
C THR A 478 10.30 36.75 -25.01
N ALA A 479 10.10 36.60 -23.70
CA ALA A 479 11.10 36.97 -22.69
C ALA A 479 12.28 35.99 -22.70
N SER A 480 13.51 36.53 -22.72
CA SER A 480 14.74 35.74 -22.68
C SER A 480 15.30 35.54 -21.27
N ASP A 481 14.61 36.04 -20.24
CA ASP A 481 15.01 35.99 -18.84
C ASP A 481 14.06 35.14 -17.96
N GLY A 482 13.24 34.28 -18.59
CA GLY A 482 12.32 33.38 -17.89
C GLY A 482 13.04 32.30 -17.07
N SER A 483 12.39 31.79 -16.02
CA SER A 483 13.03 30.85 -15.09
C SER A 483 13.20 29.42 -15.63
N VAL A 484 12.52 29.06 -16.73
CA VAL A 484 12.62 27.75 -17.40
C VAL A 484 13.08 27.94 -18.85
N SER A 485 13.94 27.03 -19.31
CA SER A 485 14.60 27.14 -20.62
C SER A 485 13.65 27.10 -21.83
N HIS A 486 12.63 26.24 -21.76
CA HIS A 486 11.65 26.00 -22.83
C HIS A 486 10.24 26.35 -22.38
N ASN A 487 9.42 26.74 -23.34
CA ASN A 487 7.97 26.68 -23.23
C ASN A 487 7.56 25.19 -23.21
N PHE A 488 6.55 24.79 -22.46
CA PHE A 488 6.16 23.38 -22.42
C PHE A 488 4.70 23.14 -22.06
N ILE A 489 4.22 21.95 -22.44
CA ILE A 489 2.97 21.34 -22.00
C ILE A 489 3.31 19.91 -21.57
N GLU A 490 2.91 19.54 -20.37
CA GLU A 490 3.03 18.19 -19.84
C GLU A 490 1.64 17.58 -19.73
N LEU A 491 1.45 16.42 -20.34
CA LEU A 491 0.26 15.59 -20.20
C LEU A 491 0.53 14.45 -19.22
N TYR A 492 -0.49 13.93 -18.55
CA TYR A 492 -0.38 12.81 -17.62
C TYR A 492 -1.51 11.79 -17.81
N ASN A 493 -1.17 10.51 -17.70
CA ASN A 493 -2.13 9.42 -17.74
C ASN A 493 -2.36 8.86 -16.32
N PRO A 494 -3.42 9.27 -15.60
CA PRO A 494 -3.74 8.73 -14.27
C PRO A 494 -4.32 7.31 -14.30
N GLY A 495 -4.44 6.73 -15.49
CA GLY A 495 -5.03 5.45 -15.72
C GLY A 495 -4.15 4.27 -15.43
N LYS A 496 -4.80 3.10 -15.43
CA LYS A 496 -4.16 1.79 -15.31
C LYS A 496 -3.82 1.15 -16.65
N LYS A 497 -4.09 1.84 -17.77
CA LYS A 497 -3.84 1.37 -19.13
C LYS A 497 -3.06 2.41 -19.92
N ASP A 498 -2.21 1.95 -20.84
CA ASP A 498 -1.52 2.80 -21.81
C ASP A 498 -2.51 3.43 -22.79
N ILE A 499 -2.29 4.70 -23.15
CA ILE A 499 -3.17 5.44 -24.05
C ILE A 499 -2.39 5.85 -25.30
N SER A 500 -2.88 5.44 -26.47
CA SER A 500 -2.38 5.91 -27.76
C SER A 500 -2.85 7.34 -28.01
N LEU A 501 -1.91 8.24 -28.30
CA LEU A 501 -2.20 9.64 -28.62
C LEU A 501 -2.59 9.85 -30.09
N ALA A 502 -2.63 8.79 -30.90
CA ALA A 502 -3.14 8.87 -32.27
C ALA A 502 -4.59 9.36 -32.27
N GLY A 503 -4.86 10.42 -33.05
CA GLY A 503 -6.19 11.05 -33.10
C GLY A 503 -6.39 12.17 -32.08
N TYR A 504 -5.44 12.40 -31.17
CA TYR A 504 -5.45 13.54 -30.26
C TYR A 504 -4.71 14.74 -30.84
N SER A 505 -5.08 15.94 -30.39
CA SER A 505 -4.28 17.16 -30.60
C SER A 505 -4.27 18.03 -29.35
N VAL A 506 -3.17 18.76 -29.19
CA VAL A 506 -3.11 19.90 -28.26
C VAL A 506 -3.24 21.17 -29.08
N GLN A 507 -4.13 22.05 -28.64
CA GLN A 507 -4.42 23.30 -29.33
C GLN A 507 -4.22 24.48 -28.39
N TYR A 508 -3.54 25.50 -28.88
CA TYR A 508 -3.14 26.67 -28.12
C TYR A 508 -3.69 27.96 -28.74
N SER A 509 -4.12 28.88 -27.88
CA SER A 509 -4.50 30.24 -28.27
C SER A 509 -4.32 31.20 -27.08
N THR A 510 -4.43 32.50 -27.34
CA THR A 510 -4.45 33.56 -26.31
C THR A 510 -5.78 34.30 -26.23
N SER A 511 -6.66 34.10 -27.22
CA SER A 511 -8.06 34.58 -27.27
C SER A 511 -8.71 34.18 -28.60
N GLY A 512 -10.05 34.19 -28.64
CA GLY A 512 -10.84 33.99 -29.85
C GLY A 512 -10.85 32.54 -30.36
N ALA A 513 -11.40 32.33 -31.56
CA ALA A 513 -11.54 31.01 -32.18
C ALA A 513 -10.35 30.60 -33.07
N SER A 514 -9.24 31.33 -33.03
CA SER A 514 -8.03 31.01 -33.78
C SER A 514 -7.10 30.16 -32.93
N TRP A 515 -6.88 28.91 -33.35
CA TRP A 515 -6.10 27.92 -32.60
C TRP A 515 -4.87 27.46 -33.39
N ASN A 516 -3.70 27.54 -32.76
CA ASN A 516 -2.52 26.80 -33.22
C ASN A 516 -2.66 25.36 -32.75
N LYS A 517 -2.32 24.38 -33.58
CA LYS A 517 -2.53 22.96 -33.30
C LYS A 517 -1.26 22.14 -33.49
N LEU A 518 -1.05 21.20 -32.58
CA LEU A 518 -0.13 20.08 -32.72
C LEU A 518 -0.91 18.78 -32.64
N ASN A 519 -0.89 17.99 -33.71
CA ASN A 519 -1.41 16.63 -33.67
C ASN A 519 -0.44 15.77 -32.86
N LEU A 520 -0.96 15.05 -31.85
CA LEU A 520 -0.14 14.20 -31.00
C LEU A 520 0.14 12.86 -31.67
N THR A 521 1.25 12.25 -31.29
CA THR A 521 1.67 10.91 -31.70
C THR A 521 2.30 10.19 -30.50
N GLY A 522 2.50 8.87 -30.61
CA GLY A 522 3.09 8.07 -29.54
C GLY A 522 2.07 7.54 -28.54
N ILE A 523 2.58 7.05 -27.42
CA ILE A 523 1.80 6.39 -26.36
C ILE A 523 2.20 7.01 -25.03
N ILE A 524 1.21 7.36 -24.21
CA ILE A 524 1.42 7.72 -22.81
C ILE A 524 1.06 6.50 -21.95
N LYS A 525 2.06 5.90 -21.32
CA LYS A 525 1.85 4.71 -20.48
C LYS A 525 1.06 5.04 -19.22
N ALA A 526 0.43 4.02 -18.62
CA ALA A 526 -0.24 4.16 -17.32
C ALA A 526 0.69 4.79 -16.28
N GLY A 527 0.24 5.83 -15.57
CA GLY A 527 1.03 6.54 -14.56
C GLY A 527 2.25 7.31 -15.09
N HIS A 528 2.38 7.51 -16.41
CA HIS A 528 3.48 8.26 -17.01
C HIS A 528 3.04 9.66 -17.48
N SER A 529 4.02 10.56 -17.61
CA SER A 529 3.84 11.84 -18.32
C SER A 529 4.23 11.76 -19.79
N PHE A 530 3.74 12.74 -20.55
CA PHE A 530 4.12 12.99 -21.94
C PHE A 530 4.45 14.48 -22.12
N LEU A 531 5.69 14.79 -22.47
CA LEU A 531 6.22 16.15 -22.53
C LEU A 531 6.29 16.70 -23.95
N ILE A 532 5.67 17.86 -24.15
CA ILE A 532 5.70 18.63 -25.38
C ILE A 532 6.52 19.90 -25.13
N LEU A 533 7.64 20.07 -25.82
CA LEU A 533 8.45 21.30 -25.74
C LEU A 533 8.14 22.26 -26.89
N GLY A 534 7.93 23.53 -26.53
CA GLY A 534 7.89 24.66 -27.46
C GLY A 534 9.25 25.35 -27.62
N ALA A 535 9.23 26.63 -27.95
CA ALA A 535 10.43 27.43 -28.18
C ALA A 535 11.34 27.51 -26.94
N LYS A 536 12.66 27.43 -27.17
CA LYS A 536 13.70 27.64 -26.17
C LYS A 536 14.09 29.12 -26.11
N ASN A 537 13.56 29.86 -25.14
CA ASN A 537 13.73 31.31 -25.08
C ASN A 537 14.81 31.78 -24.08
N ASN A 538 15.18 30.96 -23.10
CA ASN A 538 16.27 31.28 -22.18
C ASN A 538 17.28 30.13 -22.09
N THR A 539 18.48 30.32 -22.64
CA THR A 539 19.56 29.33 -22.59
C THR A 539 20.27 29.28 -21.24
N ALA A 540 20.09 30.28 -20.38
CA ALA A 540 20.68 30.39 -19.05
C ALA A 540 19.61 30.34 -17.92
N ALA A 541 18.46 29.75 -18.19
CA ALA A 541 17.40 29.53 -17.21
C ALA A 541 17.88 28.68 -16.02
N ARG A 542 17.23 28.87 -14.86
CA ARG A 542 17.49 28.05 -13.67
C ARG A 542 17.09 26.60 -13.90
N LEU A 543 15.88 26.37 -14.43
CA LEU A 543 15.43 25.04 -14.82
C LEU A 543 15.74 24.80 -16.31
N GLN A 544 16.77 23.99 -16.54
CA GLN A 544 17.15 23.53 -17.87
C GLN A 544 16.44 22.22 -18.18
N ILE A 545 15.64 22.21 -19.24
CA ILE A 545 14.98 20.99 -19.73
C ILE A 545 15.77 20.53 -20.93
N ALA A 546 16.28 19.30 -20.87
CA ALA A 546 17.00 18.71 -21.99
C ALA A 546 16.00 18.25 -23.06
N GLU A 547 16.22 18.62 -24.32
CA GLU A 547 15.30 18.25 -25.43
C GLU A 547 15.12 16.74 -25.58
N ILE A 548 16.13 15.94 -25.21
CA ILE A 548 16.07 14.47 -25.21
C ILE A 548 15.03 13.91 -24.25
N THR A 549 14.56 14.70 -23.28
CA THR A 549 13.54 14.31 -22.32
C THR A 549 12.12 14.61 -22.80
N ALA A 550 11.97 15.29 -23.94
CA ALA A 550 10.69 15.57 -24.56
C ALA A 550 10.22 14.38 -25.41
N ASP A 551 8.93 14.09 -25.32
CA ASP A 551 8.30 13.10 -26.20
C ASP A 551 7.96 13.71 -27.56
N MET A 552 7.63 15.00 -27.58
CA MET A 552 7.39 15.77 -28.80
C MET A 552 7.96 17.18 -28.69
N ILE A 553 8.33 17.72 -29.85
CA ILE A 553 8.72 19.11 -30.00
C ILE A 553 7.67 19.79 -30.88
N TRP A 554 7.17 20.94 -30.45
CA TRP A 554 6.35 21.87 -31.22
C TRP A 554 7.24 23.01 -31.74
N PRO A 555 7.80 22.88 -32.95
CA PRO A 555 8.93 23.71 -33.35
C PRO A 555 8.55 25.19 -33.41
N GLY A 556 9.27 26.03 -32.65
CA GLY A 556 9.06 27.48 -32.62
C GLY A 556 7.78 27.96 -31.96
N GLN A 557 6.95 27.06 -31.39
CA GLN A 557 5.72 27.48 -30.71
C GLN A 557 6.06 28.20 -29.41
N VAL A 558 5.62 29.44 -29.29
CA VAL A 558 5.76 30.26 -28.08
C VAL A 558 4.44 30.28 -27.34
N PHE A 559 4.46 29.97 -26.04
CA PHE A 559 3.30 30.17 -25.16
C PHE A 559 3.47 31.49 -24.43
N ASP A 560 2.44 32.33 -24.43
CA ASP A 560 2.46 33.66 -23.85
C ASP A 560 2.55 33.60 -22.32
N ASN A 561 3.16 34.61 -21.70
CA ASN A 561 3.37 34.64 -20.24
C ASN A 561 2.39 35.57 -19.50
N LYS A 562 1.46 36.20 -20.22
CA LYS A 562 0.40 37.04 -19.68
C LYS A 562 -0.94 36.32 -19.70
N LYS A 563 -1.22 35.57 -20.77
CA LYS A 563 -2.44 34.76 -20.89
C LYS A 563 -2.31 33.66 -21.92
N PHE A 564 -2.88 32.50 -21.62
CA PHE A 564 -3.08 31.46 -22.62
C PHE A 564 -4.31 30.61 -22.33
N LYS A 565 -4.75 29.88 -23.36
CA LYS A 565 -5.65 28.74 -23.27
C LYS A 565 -5.09 27.58 -24.08
N ILE A 566 -5.08 26.41 -23.46
CA ILE A 566 -4.58 25.16 -24.04
C ILE A 566 -5.69 24.13 -23.89
N ALA A 567 -6.11 23.53 -24.99
CA ALA A 567 -7.10 22.46 -25.01
C ALA A 567 -6.44 21.16 -25.47
N LEU A 568 -6.70 20.08 -24.75
CA LEU A 568 -6.47 18.70 -25.18
C LEU A 568 -7.79 18.17 -25.74
N VAL A 569 -7.76 17.69 -26.99
CA VAL A 569 -8.94 17.17 -27.66
C VAL A 569 -8.62 15.87 -28.41
N ARG A 570 -9.56 14.93 -28.39
CA ARG A 570 -9.54 13.68 -29.16
C ARG A 570 -10.03 13.92 -30.59
N SER A 571 -9.40 14.88 -31.27
CA SER A 571 -9.59 15.15 -32.68
C SER A 571 -8.33 15.77 -33.26
N THR A 572 -8.07 15.53 -34.55
CA THR A 572 -7.02 16.21 -35.31
C THR A 572 -7.57 17.39 -36.11
N ASP A 573 -8.86 17.72 -36.00
CA ASP A 573 -9.45 18.93 -36.58
C ASP A 573 -9.13 20.15 -35.72
N THR A 574 -9.01 21.32 -36.37
CA THR A 574 -8.79 22.57 -35.63
C THR A 574 -10.09 23.02 -34.99
N LEU A 575 -10.01 23.42 -33.72
CA LEU A 575 -11.16 23.94 -32.97
C LEU A 575 -11.72 25.20 -33.61
N LEU A 576 -13.05 25.31 -33.63
CA LEU A 576 -13.77 26.46 -34.16
C LEU A 576 -14.44 27.29 -33.06
N ALA A 577 -14.63 26.72 -31.87
CA ALA A 577 -15.18 27.42 -30.73
C ALA A 577 -14.09 28.25 -30.04
N ALA A 578 -14.46 29.46 -29.58
CA ALA A 578 -13.57 30.25 -28.73
C ALA A 578 -13.38 29.57 -27.36
N ASN A 579 -14.45 29.02 -26.79
CA ASN A 579 -14.42 28.21 -25.58
C ASN A 579 -14.85 26.76 -25.90
N PRO A 580 -13.90 25.80 -25.96
CA PRO A 580 -14.17 24.40 -26.24
C PRO A 580 -14.87 23.68 -25.08
N PHE A 581 -14.71 24.16 -23.85
CA PHE A 581 -15.35 23.61 -22.66
C PHE A 581 -16.82 24.02 -22.56
N ASN A 582 -17.14 25.25 -22.96
CA ASN A 582 -18.52 25.76 -22.98
C ASN A 582 -18.80 26.53 -24.26
N THR A 583 -19.51 25.88 -25.18
CA THR A 583 -19.84 26.44 -26.51
C THR A 583 -20.99 27.46 -26.50
N GLY A 584 -21.48 27.86 -25.32
CA GLY A 584 -22.67 28.70 -25.15
C GLY A 584 -23.98 27.92 -25.07
N SER A 585 -23.94 26.61 -25.33
CA SER A 585 -25.04 25.65 -25.13
C SER A 585 -24.96 24.90 -23.79
N GLY A 586 -23.95 25.22 -22.96
CA GLY A 586 -23.66 24.48 -21.72
C GLY A 586 -22.82 23.21 -21.92
N ASN A 587 -22.62 22.77 -23.16
CA ASN A 587 -21.86 21.56 -23.49
C ASN A 587 -20.48 21.86 -24.10
N PRO A 588 -19.48 21.00 -23.82
CA PRO A 588 -18.19 21.05 -24.49
C PRO A 588 -18.29 20.62 -25.96
N VAL A 589 -17.27 20.94 -26.74
CA VAL A 589 -17.14 20.46 -28.13
C VAL A 589 -16.95 18.95 -28.19
N ALA A 590 -17.37 18.33 -29.29
CA ALA A 590 -17.12 16.91 -29.52
C ALA A 590 -15.62 16.57 -29.43
N GLY A 591 -15.30 15.51 -28.69
CA GLY A 591 -13.91 15.09 -28.45
C GLY A 591 -13.14 15.98 -27.47
N TYR A 592 -13.79 16.86 -26.71
CA TYR A 592 -13.15 17.54 -25.58
C TYR A 592 -12.55 16.53 -24.58
N VAL A 593 -11.36 16.82 -24.06
CA VAL A 593 -10.71 16.00 -23.04
C VAL A 593 -10.39 16.84 -21.80
N ASP A 594 -9.60 17.90 -21.94
CA ASP A 594 -9.14 18.75 -20.83
C ASP A 594 -8.77 20.15 -21.38
N MET A 595 -8.85 21.20 -20.57
CA MET A 595 -8.30 22.52 -20.87
C MET A 595 -7.66 23.18 -19.65
N VAL A 596 -6.58 23.92 -19.88
CA VAL A 596 -6.10 24.96 -18.96
C VAL A 596 -6.16 26.34 -19.62
N GLY A 597 -6.94 27.23 -19.02
CA GLY A 597 -6.93 28.67 -19.31
C GLY A 597 -6.38 29.44 -18.11
N ALA A 598 -5.36 30.27 -18.30
CA ALA A 598 -4.72 31.00 -17.22
C ALA A 598 -4.25 32.38 -17.66
N VAL A 599 -4.18 33.29 -16.69
CA VAL A 599 -3.64 34.65 -16.86
C VAL A 599 -2.55 34.93 -15.82
N ASN A 600 -1.76 35.98 -16.04
CA ASN A 600 -0.76 36.44 -15.08
C ASN A 600 -1.39 37.36 -14.06
N LYS A 601 -2.07 38.42 -14.52
CA LYS A 601 -2.71 39.37 -13.63
C LYS A 601 -3.88 40.07 -14.29
N ALA A 602 -5.10 39.75 -13.87
CA ALA A 602 -6.33 40.28 -14.45
C ALA A 602 -6.41 41.81 -14.29
N SER A 603 -5.89 42.36 -13.18
CA SER A 603 -5.85 43.81 -12.94
C SER A 603 -5.04 44.59 -13.97
N ASP A 604 -4.14 43.91 -14.69
CA ASP A 604 -3.25 44.53 -15.67
C ASP A 604 -3.84 44.46 -17.10
N GLY A 605 -5.10 44.01 -17.23
CA GLY A 605 -5.82 43.88 -18.50
C GLY A 605 -5.66 42.53 -19.18
N ASP A 606 -5.02 41.56 -18.53
CA ASP A 606 -4.85 40.20 -19.04
C ASP A 606 -6.16 39.43 -18.91
N VAL A 607 -6.88 39.26 -20.03
CA VAL A 607 -8.18 38.56 -20.08
C VAL A 607 -8.14 37.42 -21.10
N ILE A 608 -8.60 36.24 -20.66
CA ILE A 608 -8.81 35.05 -21.48
C ILE A 608 -10.32 34.75 -21.60
N ASP A 609 -10.73 34.17 -22.72
CA ASP A 609 -12.13 33.92 -23.06
C ASP A 609 -12.51 32.43 -23.05
N ALA A 610 -11.61 31.57 -22.59
CA ALA A 610 -11.87 30.16 -22.34
C ALA A 610 -10.99 29.62 -21.21
N PHE A 611 -11.62 28.89 -20.30
CA PHE A 611 -11.06 28.15 -19.19
C PHE A 611 -12.16 27.22 -18.67
N GLU A 612 -11.78 26.21 -17.89
CA GLU A 612 -12.75 25.34 -17.23
C GLU A 612 -13.29 25.99 -15.96
N GLY A 613 -14.61 25.95 -15.80
CA GLY A 613 -15.31 26.48 -14.63
C GLY A 613 -16.14 27.74 -14.91
N SER A 614 -16.54 28.41 -13.84
CA SER A 614 -17.38 29.61 -13.88
C SER A 614 -16.61 30.88 -13.52
N GLY A 615 -16.82 31.98 -14.23
CA GLY A 615 -16.22 33.27 -13.91
C GLY A 615 -16.14 34.20 -15.12
N SER A 616 -15.64 35.42 -14.90
CA SER A 616 -15.41 36.40 -15.97
C SER A 616 -14.01 36.34 -16.58
N ASN A 617 -13.07 35.62 -15.96
CA ASN A 617 -11.69 35.44 -16.43
C ASN A 617 -11.07 34.17 -15.81
N GLY A 618 -9.99 33.66 -16.42
CA GLY A 618 -9.24 32.53 -15.91
C GLY A 618 -8.40 32.87 -14.66
N PRO A 619 -7.91 31.85 -13.92
CA PRO A 619 -7.11 32.04 -12.71
C PRO A 619 -5.73 32.66 -12.97
N GLU A 620 -5.24 33.43 -11.98
CA GLU A 620 -3.93 34.13 -12.00
C GLU A 620 -2.78 33.18 -11.62
N LEU A 621 -2.39 32.27 -12.53
CA LEU A 621 -1.46 31.17 -12.23
C LEU A 621 -0.08 31.32 -12.87
N ILE A 622 0.04 32.10 -13.94
CA ILE A 622 1.21 32.05 -14.83
C ILE A 622 2.03 33.34 -14.80
N SER A 623 3.29 33.25 -15.19
CA SER A 623 4.13 34.41 -15.51
C SER A 623 5.37 33.92 -16.26
N LYS A 624 6.29 34.80 -16.66
CA LYS A 624 7.61 34.35 -17.17
C LYS A 624 8.40 33.50 -16.16
N ASN A 625 7.97 33.44 -14.90
CA ASN A 625 8.61 32.65 -13.84
C ASN A 625 7.67 31.61 -13.22
N LYS A 626 6.41 31.52 -13.68
CA LYS A 626 5.40 30.64 -13.09
C LYS A 626 4.70 29.77 -14.13
N SER A 627 4.55 28.48 -13.85
CA SER A 627 3.69 27.57 -14.63
C SER A 627 2.37 27.34 -13.93
N ALA A 628 1.33 27.03 -14.70
CA ALA A 628 0.11 26.44 -14.16
C ALA A 628 0.36 24.93 -14.02
N ARG A 629 0.18 24.36 -12.83
CA ARG A 629 0.34 22.93 -12.54
C ARG A 629 -0.89 22.41 -11.81
N ARG A 630 -1.34 21.20 -12.13
CA ARG A 630 -2.44 20.58 -11.39
C ARG A 630 -2.03 20.26 -9.95
N LYS A 631 -2.94 20.50 -9.00
CA LYS A 631 -2.81 20.17 -7.58
C LYS A 631 -2.98 18.66 -7.34
N THR A 632 -3.83 18.01 -8.14
CA THR A 632 -4.12 16.58 -8.07
C THR A 632 -4.38 16.02 -9.47
N VAL A 633 -4.41 14.69 -9.61
CA VAL A 633 -4.82 13.99 -10.85
C VAL A 633 -6.33 13.84 -10.99
N ILE A 634 -7.10 14.57 -10.19
CA ILE A 634 -8.55 14.63 -10.33
C ILE A 634 -8.84 15.87 -11.16
N ASP A 635 -9.53 15.68 -12.27
CA ASP A 635 -10.09 16.78 -13.02
C ASP A 635 -11.46 17.14 -12.47
N THR A 636 -11.65 18.42 -12.18
CA THR A 636 -12.92 18.90 -11.66
C THR A 636 -13.66 19.83 -12.59
N ASN A 637 -13.17 19.97 -13.83
CA ASN A 637 -13.68 20.92 -14.81
C ASN A 637 -13.67 22.36 -14.25
N SER A 638 -12.70 22.68 -13.38
CA SER A 638 -12.57 23.98 -12.73
C SER A 638 -11.10 24.31 -12.57
N ASN A 639 -10.56 25.13 -13.47
CA ASN A 639 -9.13 25.46 -13.45
C ASN A 639 -8.68 26.13 -12.13
N VAL A 640 -9.58 26.84 -11.45
CA VAL A 640 -9.32 27.46 -10.13
C VAL A 640 -9.11 26.39 -9.04
N ASP A 641 -9.91 25.32 -9.08
CA ASP A 641 -9.82 24.23 -8.12
C ASP A 641 -8.66 23.30 -8.46
N ASP A 642 -8.42 23.07 -9.75
CA ASP A 642 -7.53 22.03 -10.23
C ASP A 642 -6.08 22.49 -10.34
N PHE A 643 -5.81 23.77 -10.63
CA PHE A 643 -4.46 24.27 -10.89
C PHE A 643 -3.96 25.26 -9.83
N GLU A 644 -2.64 25.25 -9.64
CA GLU A 644 -1.87 26.21 -8.86
C GLU A 644 -0.70 26.78 -9.68
N GLY A 645 -0.16 27.92 -9.25
CA GLY A 645 0.98 28.57 -9.88
C GLY A 645 2.30 28.17 -9.23
N ILE A 646 3.20 27.49 -9.96
CA ILE A 646 4.52 27.09 -9.45
C ILE A 646 5.57 28.13 -9.82
N ASP A 647 6.19 28.77 -8.81
CA ASP A 647 7.22 29.78 -9.02
C ASP A 647 8.63 29.17 -9.05
N TYR A 648 9.29 29.25 -10.21
CA TYR A 648 10.61 28.64 -10.42
C TYR A 648 11.78 29.48 -9.90
N ARG A 649 11.56 30.63 -9.23
CA ARG A 649 12.65 31.46 -8.68
C ARG A 649 13.24 30.85 -7.41
N LYS A 650 14.49 31.25 -7.07
CA LYS A 650 15.30 30.68 -5.96
C LYS A 650 14.63 30.72 -4.56
N ALA A 651 13.55 31.48 -4.38
CA ALA A 651 12.82 31.52 -3.12
C ALA A 651 11.68 30.49 -3.12
N GLY A 652 11.75 29.49 -2.24
CA GLY A 652 10.63 28.59 -1.93
C GLY A 652 10.68 27.18 -2.54
N ILE A 653 11.63 26.86 -3.42
CA ILE A 653 11.87 25.49 -3.93
C ILE A 653 13.37 25.31 -4.13
N ALA A 654 13.99 24.30 -3.49
CA ALA A 654 15.41 23.97 -3.67
C ALA A 654 15.69 23.39 -5.08
N ASP A 655 16.91 23.52 -5.61
CA ASP A 655 17.23 23.15 -7.01
C ASP A 655 17.02 21.65 -7.31
N ASP A 656 17.28 20.80 -6.33
CA ASP A 656 17.03 19.36 -6.34
C ASP A 656 15.52 19.03 -6.37
N ALA A 657 14.73 19.68 -5.51
CA ALA A 657 13.27 19.57 -5.50
C ALA A 657 12.61 20.16 -6.77
N LEU A 658 13.22 21.20 -7.34
CA LEU A 658 12.75 21.87 -8.55
C LEU A 658 12.77 20.94 -9.75
N ALA A 659 13.88 20.22 -9.95
CA ALA A 659 14.02 19.30 -11.07
C ALA A 659 13.29 17.96 -10.83
N ALA A 660 13.36 17.42 -9.60
CA ALA A 660 12.75 16.12 -9.29
C ALA A 660 11.22 16.16 -9.29
N PHE A 661 10.62 17.23 -8.75
CA PHE A 661 9.17 17.25 -8.50
C PHE A 661 8.42 18.23 -9.39
N TYR A 662 8.89 19.47 -9.49
CA TYR A 662 8.19 20.57 -10.18
C TYR A 662 8.62 20.78 -11.63
N GLY A 663 9.64 20.05 -12.07
CA GLY A 663 10.11 20.00 -13.44
C GLY A 663 9.20 19.09 -14.27
N PRO A 664 8.91 19.48 -15.53
CA PRO A 664 8.06 18.68 -16.40
C PRO A 664 8.77 17.39 -16.79
N LYS A 665 8.00 16.31 -16.93
CA LYS A 665 8.51 14.98 -17.23
C LYS A 665 7.97 14.48 -18.56
N GLY A 666 8.83 13.87 -19.35
CA GLY A 666 8.42 13.04 -20.49
C GLY A 666 8.38 11.56 -20.16
N SER A 667 8.11 10.71 -21.15
CA SER A 667 8.01 9.25 -20.94
C SER A 667 9.31 8.61 -20.43
N VAL A 668 10.46 9.24 -20.69
CA VAL A 668 11.79 8.77 -20.25
C VAL A 668 11.94 8.71 -18.73
N TYR A 669 11.11 9.43 -17.98
CA TYR A 669 11.14 9.43 -16.51
C TYR A 669 10.42 8.22 -15.89
N GLY A 670 9.70 7.43 -16.69
CA GLY A 670 8.95 6.28 -16.21
C GLY A 670 7.67 6.66 -15.48
N GLU A 671 7.14 5.68 -14.73
CA GLU A 671 5.95 5.85 -13.91
C GLU A 671 6.25 6.76 -12.72
N TRP A 672 5.35 7.70 -12.44
CA TRP A 672 5.48 8.59 -11.30
C TRP A 672 4.11 9.10 -10.82
N ASP A 673 4.03 9.49 -9.55
CA ASP A 673 2.84 10.12 -8.98
C ASP A 673 3.00 11.66 -8.99
N PRO A 674 2.17 12.39 -9.75
CA PRO A 674 2.22 13.84 -9.78
C PRO A 674 1.48 14.49 -8.61
N LYS A 675 0.70 13.72 -7.82
CA LYS A 675 0.15 14.22 -6.56
C LYS A 675 1.31 14.60 -5.67
N TYR A 676 1.30 15.85 -5.22
CA TYR A 676 2.11 16.22 -4.06
C TYR A 676 1.45 15.63 -2.82
N THR A 677 1.73 14.37 -2.53
CA THR A 677 2.23 14.13 -1.19
C THR A 677 3.70 14.49 -1.28
N PRO A 678 4.23 15.45 -0.50
CA PRO A 678 5.67 15.43 -0.27
C PRO A 678 5.99 13.98 0.05
N PRO A 679 7.02 13.35 -0.56
CA PRO A 679 7.50 12.13 0.03
C PRO A 679 7.64 12.47 1.51
N PRO A 680 7.01 11.71 2.45
CA PRO A 680 7.32 11.91 3.86
C PRO A 680 8.85 11.96 3.88
N PRO A 681 9.49 13.05 4.37
CA PRO A 681 10.94 13.16 4.40
C PRO A 681 11.45 11.79 4.77
N VAL A 682 12.22 11.15 3.88
CA VAL A 682 12.61 9.73 4.04
C VAL A 682 12.86 9.52 5.50
N ALA A 683 12.04 8.70 6.19
CA ALA A 683 11.91 8.69 7.66
C ALA A 683 13.29 8.98 8.25
N SER A 684 13.49 10.25 8.61
CA SER A 684 14.85 10.72 8.76
C SER A 684 15.26 10.15 10.10
N GLU A 685 16.38 9.43 10.15
CA GLU A 685 17.08 9.26 11.42
C GLU A 685 17.63 10.66 11.78
N THR A 686 16.73 11.56 12.17
CA THR A 686 17.06 12.87 12.65
C THR A 686 17.88 12.62 13.91
N PRO A 687 19.11 13.14 13.97
CA PRO A 687 19.98 12.86 15.10
C PRO A 687 19.43 13.52 16.39
N ILE A 688 18.51 14.49 16.26
CA ILE A 688 17.77 15.12 17.34
C ILE A 688 16.27 15.09 17.01
N VAL A 689 15.45 14.60 17.95
CA VAL A 689 13.98 14.63 17.86
C VAL A 689 13.35 15.42 18.99
N ILE A 690 12.19 16.03 18.75
CA ILE A 690 11.23 16.49 19.76
C ILE A 690 10.60 15.24 20.37
N LEU A 691 10.86 15.03 21.65
CA LEU A 691 10.44 13.82 22.35
C LEU A 691 9.10 14.01 23.07
N GLN A 692 8.89 15.17 23.70
CA GLN A 692 7.58 15.58 24.22
C GLN A 692 7.48 17.08 24.39
N ALA A 693 6.25 17.58 24.38
CA ALA A 693 5.96 18.96 24.73
C ALA A 693 4.64 19.09 25.48
N TYR A 694 4.67 19.90 26.54
CA TYR A 694 3.53 20.14 27.41
C TYR A 694 3.29 21.64 27.57
N GLY A 695 2.05 22.07 27.30
CA GLY A 695 1.59 23.42 27.58
C GLY A 695 0.68 23.47 28.79
N SER A 696 1.07 24.27 29.78
CA SER A 696 0.21 24.56 30.93
C SER A 696 -0.90 25.57 30.59
N GLY A 697 -0.66 26.45 29.59
CA GLY A 697 -1.53 27.58 29.24
C GLY A 697 -1.77 28.53 30.41
N GLY A 698 -0.83 28.59 31.37
CA GLY A 698 -0.90 29.43 32.55
C GLY A 698 -2.10 29.12 33.46
N LYS A 699 -2.67 27.92 33.36
CA LYS A 699 -3.87 27.55 34.11
C LYS A 699 -3.54 27.10 35.54
N ILE A 700 -4.51 27.27 36.43
CA ILE A 700 -4.50 26.65 37.77
C ILE A 700 -4.75 25.13 37.67
N ASP A 701 -4.23 24.40 38.65
CA ASP A 701 -4.30 22.94 38.78
C ASP A 701 -3.63 22.19 37.60
N ALA A 702 -2.56 22.74 37.05
CA ALA A 702 -1.77 22.09 36.00
C ALA A 702 -1.07 20.85 36.55
N ALA A 703 -1.06 19.75 35.79
CA ALA A 703 -0.49 18.48 36.24
C ALA A 703 1.05 18.50 36.34
N VAL A 704 1.69 19.43 35.63
CA VAL A 704 3.14 19.68 35.65
C VAL A 704 3.38 21.12 36.10
N SER A 705 4.41 21.37 36.90
CA SER A 705 4.68 22.69 37.47
C SER A 705 5.00 23.78 36.42
N HIS A 706 5.54 23.41 35.26
CA HIS A 706 5.94 24.32 34.17
C HIS A 706 5.51 23.78 32.80
N SER A 707 5.34 24.68 31.83
CA SER A 707 5.37 24.29 30.41
C SER A 707 6.78 23.78 30.06
N PHE A 708 6.93 22.85 29.10
CA PHE A 708 8.26 22.37 28.70
C PHE A 708 8.29 21.78 27.28
N VAL A 709 9.51 21.67 26.74
CA VAL A 709 9.83 20.87 25.54
C VAL A 709 11.05 20.00 25.86
N GLU A 710 10.96 18.71 25.61
CA GLU A 710 12.09 17.77 25.73
C GLU A 710 12.56 17.37 24.34
N LEU A 711 13.86 17.53 24.08
CA LEU A 711 14.55 16.99 22.90
C LEU A 711 15.30 15.71 23.27
N TYR A 712 15.59 14.85 22.31
CA TYR A 712 16.35 13.62 22.52
C TYR A 712 17.34 13.36 21.38
N ASN A 713 18.55 12.93 21.75
CA ASN A 713 19.60 12.55 20.80
C ASN A 713 19.50 11.05 20.47
N THR A 714 19.16 10.72 19.23
CA THR A 714 18.98 9.35 18.75
C THR A 714 20.29 8.65 18.38
N THR A 715 21.42 9.36 18.43
CA THR A 715 22.73 8.86 17.99
C THR A 715 23.60 8.36 19.14
N ASP A 716 24.66 7.64 18.80
CA ASP A 716 25.68 7.15 19.73
C ASP A 716 26.83 8.16 19.93
N SER A 717 26.62 9.43 19.58
CA SER A 717 27.59 10.51 19.73
C SER A 717 26.94 11.79 20.24
N ALA A 718 27.69 12.63 20.95
CA ALA A 718 27.16 13.91 21.44
C ALA A 718 26.90 14.88 20.27
N ILE A 719 25.80 15.62 20.33
CA ILE A 719 25.41 16.60 19.31
C ILE A 719 25.51 18.02 19.87
N ASN A 720 26.20 18.90 19.15
CA ASN A 720 26.29 20.32 19.47
C ASN A 720 25.06 21.08 18.96
N LEU A 721 24.43 21.88 19.82
CA LEU A 721 23.21 22.64 19.49
C LEU A 721 23.48 24.04 18.91
N SER A 722 24.75 24.42 18.73
CA SER A 722 25.09 25.69 18.10
C SER A 722 24.51 25.77 16.68
N GLY A 723 23.75 26.85 16.42
CA GLY A 723 23.06 27.05 15.14
C GLY A 723 21.63 26.49 15.08
N TYR A 724 21.21 25.71 16.07
CA TYR A 724 19.82 25.26 16.19
C TYR A 724 18.94 26.30 16.89
N THR A 725 17.69 26.41 16.45
CA THR A 725 16.62 27.14 17.14
C THR A 725 15.43 26.22 17.37
N LEU A 726 14.76 26.41 18.50
CA LEU A 726 13.41 25.91 18.74
C LEU A 726 12.43 27.05 18.52
N GLN A 727 11.46 26.87 17.62
CA GLN A 727 10.50 27.91 17.27
C GLN A 727 9.08 27.46 17.60
N TYR A 728 8.29 28.35 18.20
CA TYR A 728 6.95 28.05 18.67
C TYR A 728 5.93 29.04 18.10
N SER A 729 4.73 28.53 17.85
CA SER A 729 3.53 29.33 17.67
C SER A 729 2.32 28.55 18.15
N SER A 730 1.21 29.24 18.47
CA SER A 730 -0.07 28.54 18.67
C SER A 730 -0.75 28.27 17.33
N LYS A 731 -0.84 29.30 16.47
CA LYS A 731 -1.38 29.31 15.10
C LYS A 731 -0.80 30.47 14.28
N GLY A 732 -0.93 30.43 12.96
CA GLY A 732 -0.59 31.54 12.06
C GLY A 732 0.90 31.64 11.70
N THR A 733 1.37 32.79 11.26
CA THR A 733 2.74 32.98 10.72
C THR A 733 3.71 33.66 11.69
N SER A 734 3.29 33.92 12.93
CA SER A 734 4.12 34.57 13.95
C SER A 734 4.72 33.51 14.87
N TRP A 735 6.06 33.44 14.89
CA TRP A 735 6.82 32.43 15.62
C TRP A 735 7.75 33.08 16.64
N ASP A 736 7.70 32.60 17.88
CA ASP A 736 8.68 32.89 18.92
C ASP A 736 9.91 32.00 18.71
N VAL A 737 11.12 32.56 18.87
CA VAL A 737 12.38 31.88 18.54
C VAL A 737 13.26 31.76 19.77
N LEU A 738 13.72 30.54 20.08
CA LEU A 738 14.73 30.24 21.09
C LEU A 738 15.99 29.67 20.43
N PRO A 739 17.11 30.43 20.38
CA PRO A 739 18.41 29.85 20.04
C PRO A 739 18.85 28.83 21.09
N LEU A 740 19.17 27.61 20.66
CA LEU A 740 19.63 26.55 21.54
C LEU A 740 21.14 26.67 21.81
N THR A 741 21.55 26.23 23.00
CA THR A 741 22.95 26.29 23.44
C THR A 741 23.40 24.99 24.08
N GLY A 742 24.71 24.75 24.12
CA GLY A 742 25.29 23.54 24.69
C GLY A 742 25.25 22.34 23.74
N SER A 743 25.15 21.14 24.31
CA SER A 743 25.18 19.87 23.58
C SER A 743 24.32 18.82 24.28
N ILE A 744 23.79 17.89 23.50
CA ILE A 744 23.05 16.72 23.99
C ILE A 744 23.97 15.50 23.88
N PRO A 745 24.40 14.88 25.00
CA PRO A 745 25.15 13.62 24.98
C PRO A 745 24.43 12.50 24.22
N ALA A 746 25.16 11.44 23.87
CA ALA A 746 24.62 10.29 23.14
C ALA A 746 23.47 9.63 23.92
N ARG A 747 22.34 9.35 23.27
CA ARG A 747 21.18 8.67 23.87
C ARG A 747 20.58 9.35 25.11
N THR A 748 20.76 10.66 25.28
CA THR A 748 20.22 11.43 26.41
C THR A 748 19.17 12.45 25.96
N SER A 749 18.42 13.00 26.92
CA SER A 749 17.48 14.11 26.69
C SER A 749 18.13 15.49 26.83
N PHE A 750 17.43 16.52 26.38
CA PHE A 750 17.73 17.92 26.67
C PHE A 750 16.43 18.67 26.97
N LEU A 751 16.32 19.25 28.16
CA LEU A 751 15.08 19.82 28.67
C LEU A 751 15.06 21.34 28.56
N ILE A 752 14.12 21.86 27.77
CA ILE A 752 13.79 23.27 27.71
C ILE A 752 12.61 23.54 28.65
N LEU A 753 12.83 24.35 29.68
CA LEU A 753 11.81 24.70 30.66
C LEU A 753 11.12 26.01 30.27
N GLY A 754 9.81 25.92 30.12
CA GLY A 754 8.90 27.02 29.86
C GLY A 754 8.53 27.80 31.12
N LYS A 755 7.52 28.66 30.99
CA LYS A 755 6.96 29.44 32.09
C LYS A 755 6.29 28.55 33.14
N GLN A 756 6.39 28.97 34.40
CA GLN A 756 5.73 28.33 35.54
C GLN A 756 4.20 28.47 35.44
N SER A 757 3.50 27.40 35.82
CA SER A 757 2.04 27.38 35.93
C SER A 757 1.56 28.18 37.13
N ASN A 758 0.36 28.74 37.08
CA ASN A 758 -0.24 29.55 38.16
C ASN A 758 -0.83 28.70 39.30
N ASN A 759 -0.16 27.62 39.71
CA ASN A 759 -0.66 26.69 40.72
C ASN A 759 -0.65 27.35 42.12
N THR A 760 -1.80 27.90 42.51
CA THR A 760 -2.03 28.59 43.81
C THR A 760 -3.03 27.85 44.71
N GLY A 761 -3.52 26.67 44.29
CA GLY A 761 -4.50 25.85 45.01
C GLY A 761 -3.88 24.73 45.86
N GLU A 762 -4.71 24.02 46.64
CA GLU A 762 -4.28 22.89 47.50
C GLU A 762 -3.80 21.65 46.72
N VAL A 763 -4.16 21.53 45.44
CA VAL A 763 -3.73 20.43 44.57
C VAL A 763 -2.35 20.75 44.00
N LEU A 764 -1.32 20.10 44.54
CA LEU A 764 0.05 20.23 44.06
C LEU A 764 0.21 19.57 42.68
N PRO A 765 1.09 20.11 41.82
CA PRO A 765 1.44 19.46 40.56
C PRO A 765 1.93 18.05 40.82
N ARG A 766 1.51 17.11 39.96
CA ARG A 766 1.95 15.71 40.07
C ARG A 766 3.41 15.55 39.65
N VAL A 767 3.83 16.30 38.63
CA VAL A 767 5.22 16.41 38.21
C VAL A 767 5.73 17.78 38.64
N VAL A 768 6.63 17.79 39.62
CA VAL A 768 7.26 19.01 40.12
C VAL A 768 8.66 19.11 39.54
N LEU A 769 8.83 20.01 38.57
CA LEU A 769 10.12 20.49 38.11
C LEU A 769 10.48 21.69 39.00
N ALA A 770 11.29 21.46 40.04
CA ALA A 770 11.71 22.49 41.02
C ALA A 770 13.16 22.94 40.79
N ASP A 771 13.58 24.06 41.38
CA ASP A 771 14.88 24.71 41.12
C ASP A 771 16.04 24.10 41.94
N ASP A 772 15.73 23.19 42.88
CA ASP A 772 16.58 22.79 44.00
C ASP A 772 17.04 21.31 44.02
N ASP A 773 16.71 20.53 42.99
CA ASP A 773 17.27 19.19 42.78
C ASP A 773 18.10 19.21 41.48
N PHE A 774 19.42 19.40 41.61
CA PHE A 774 20.46 19.44 40.54
C PHE A 774 19.95 19.54 39.08
N ASP A 775 20.05 20.74 38.49
CA ASP A 775 19.94 21.01 37.03
C ASP A 775 18.60 20.63 36.36
N THR A 776 17.44 20.95 36.94
CA THR A 776 16.11 20.53 36.39
C THR A 776 15.77 20.98 34.97
N ALA A 777 16.55 21.88 34.36
CA ALA A 777 16.45 22.21 32.94
C ALA A 777 17.84 22.45 32.36
N ASP A 778 18.01 22.10 31.09
CA ASP A 778 19.24 22.41 30.35
C ASP A 778 19.22 23.85 29.81
N GLN A 779 18.02 24.38 29.53
CA GLN A 779 17.84 25.76 29.08
C GLN A 779 16.45 26.29 29.46
N ALA A 780 16.36 27.57 29.84
CA ALA A 780 15.09 28.24 30.12
C ALA A 780 14.55 28.97 28.88
N TRP A 781 13.22 29.00 28.75
CA TRP A 781 12.47 29.79 27.78
C TRP A 781 11.27 30.41 28.48
N ASP A 782 11.23 31.74 28.64
CA ASP A 782 10.09 32.43 29.29
C ASP A 782 8.86 32.46 28.36
N ILE A 783 8.28 31.30 28.10
CA ILE A 783 7.13 31.11 27.23
C ILE A 783 6.07 30.24 27.88
N ASP A 784 4.81 30.65 27.73
CA ASP A 784 3.66 29.85 28.15
C ASP A 784 3.09 29.12 26.93
N LEU A 785 3.47 27.85 26.79
CA LEU A 785 2.94 27.00 25.73
C LEU A 785 1.43 26.79 25.95
N SER A 786 0.66 26.98 24.89
CA SER A 786 -0.78 26.78 24.87
C SER A 786 -1.15 25.35 25.23
N ASN A 787 -2.22 25.17 25.99
CA ASN A 787 -2.73 23.86 26.39
C ASN A 787 -3.88 23.37 25.50
N ASP A 788 -4.22 24.07 24.42
CA ASP A 788 -5.30 23.71 23.47
C ASP A 788 -4.77 23.44 22.06
N ALA A 789 -3.78 24.22 21.64
CA ALA A 789 -3.11 24.06 20.35
C ALA A 789 -1.73 24.71 20.36
N PHE A 790 -0.71 23.96 19.96
CA PHE A 790 0.62 24.50 19.68
C PHE A 790 1.26 23.83 18.46
N LYS A 791 2.22 24.53 17.88
CA LYS A 791 3.17 24.02 16.90
C LYS A 791 4.58 24.44 17.27
N ILE A 792 5.48 23.46 17.32
CA ILE A 792 6.89 23.62 17.69
C ILE A 792 7.71 23.05 16.55
N CYS A 793 8.69 23.80 16.05
CA CYS A 793 9.59 23.36 14.98
C CYS A 793 11.04 23.53 15.43
N LEU A 794 11.83 22.47 15.33
CA LEU A 794 13.27 22.46 15.51
C LEU A 794 13.93 22.74 14.16
N VAL A 795 14.81 23.74 14.11
CA VAL A 795 15.44 24.21 12.87
C VAL A 795 16.93 24.44 13.09
N HIS A 796 17.78 23.92 12.22
CA HIS A 796 19.17 24.33 12.10
C HIS A 796 19.27 25.64 11.29
N GLY A 797 18.99 26.74 11.96
CA GLY A 797 19.00 28.09 11.41
C GLY A 797 18.47 29.09 12.43
N THR A 798 18.83 30.37 12.26
CA THR A 798 18.52 31.43 13.24
C THR A 798 17.40 32.38 12.79
N ASN A 799 16.93 32.26 11.55
CA ASN A 799 15.87 33.13 11.02
C ASN A 799 14.50 32.69 11.55
N PRO A 800 13.63 33.64 11.95
CA PRO A 800 12.25 33.34 12.28
C PRO A 800 11.51 32.72 11.09
N ILE A 801 10.74 31.68 11.36
CA ILE A 801 9.81 31.08 10.41
C ILE A 801 8.73 32.12 10.06
N THR A 802 8.35 32.18 8.78
CA THR A 802 7.35 33.14 8.27
C THR A 802 6.15 32.46 7.62
N THR A 803 6.14 31.12 7.55
CA THR A 803 5.06 30.32 6.97
C THR A 803 4.15 29.76 8.05
N VAL A 804 2.93 29.35 7.66
CA VAL A 804 1.98 28.73 8.59
C VAL A 804 2.44 27.33 8.98
N ASN A 805 2.83 26.51 7.99
CA ASN A 805 3.32 25.16 8.22
C ASN A 805 4.72 24.99 7.58
N PRO A 806 5.79 24.99 8.40
CA PRO A 806 7.19 24.79 7.99
C PRO A 806 7.45 23.50 7.23
N TYR A 807 6.77 22.43 7.62
CA TYR A 807 6.88 21.11 7.01
C TYR A 807 6.36 21.12 5.57
N VAL A 808 5.15 21.67 5.37
CA VAL A 808 4.56 21.82 4.03
C VAL A 808 5.34 22.80 3.16
N ALA A 809 5.86 23.87 3.76
CA ALA A 809 6.64 24.89 3.07
C ALA A 809 8.10 24.50 2.80
N VAL A 810 8.55 23.35 3.33
CA VAL A 810 9.92 22.81 3.18
C VAL A 810 10.99 23.87 3.45
N ILE A 811 10.96 24.45 4.64
CA ILE A 811 11.92 25.50 5.00
C ILE A 811 13.35 24.95 5.12
N ALA A 812 14.34 25.76 4.74
CA ALA A 812 15.74 25.38 4.90
C ALA A 812 16.11 25.17 6.37
N GLY A 813 16.89 24.12 6.64
CA GLY A 813 17.30 23.78 8.00
C GLY A 813 16.22 23.12 8.85
N TYR A 814 15.08 22.73 8.29
CA TYR A 814 14.08 21.92 9.00
C TYR A 814 14.70 20.66 9.61
N VAL A 815 14.41 20.38 10.89
CA VAL A 815 14.90 19.18 11.60
C VAL A 815 13.73 18.30 12.03
N ASP A 816 12.79 18.83 12.81
CA ASP A 816 11.63 18.09 13.35
C ASP A 816 10.50 19.09 13.68
N MET A 817 9.25 18.65 13.70
CA MET A 817 8.10 19.48 14.08
C MET A 817 7.06 18.67 14.85
N LEU A 818 6.50 19.28 15.90
CA LEU A 818 5.34 18.78 16.61
C LEU A 818 4.21 19.82 16.57
N GLY A 819 3.13 19.49 15.85
CA GLY A 819 1.85 20.18 15.95
C GLY A 819 0.82 19.33 16.69
N ALA A 820 0.12 19.92 17.67
CA ALA A 820 -0.84 19.21 18.51
C ALA A 820 -2.16 19.97 18.69
N GLY A 821 -3.25 19.23 18.90
CA GLY A 821 -4.59 19.81 19.08
C GLY A 821 -5.11 20.47 17.80
N THR A 822 -5.61 21.70 17.89
CA THR A 822 -6.16 22.43 16.73
C THR A 822 -5.14 23.31 15.98
N ALA A 823 -3.84 23.00 16.11
CA ALA A 823 -2.76 23.73 15.44
C ALA A 823 -2.91 23.69 13.90
N ASP A 824 -2.52 24.77 13.23
CA ASP A 824 -2.57 24.92 11.76
C ASP A 824 -1.23 24.60 11.08
N GLY A 825 -0.26 24.07 11.84
CA GLY A 825 1.01 23.53 11.33
C GLY A 825 1.37 22.25 12.07
N PHE A 826 1.71 21.22 11.32
CA PHE A 826 2.05 19.86 11.79
C PHE A 826 2.65 19.06 10.62
N GLU A 827 3.27 17.92 10.94
CA GLU A 827 3.72 16.95 9.95
C GLU A 827 2.57 15.99 9.63
N ALA A 828 2.17 15.92 8.35
CA ALA A 828 1.07 15.10 7.77
C ALA A 828 -0.32 15.19 8.46
N ALA A 829 -0.43 14.87 9.75
CA ALA A 829 -1.59 15.02 10.60
C ALA A 829 -1.17 15.43 12.03
N PRO A 830 -1.94 16.28 12.75
CA PRO A 830 -1.57 16.76 14.08
C PRO A 830 -1.65 15.64 15.13
N ALA A 831 -0.81 15.74 16.17
CA ALA A 831 -0.96 14.92 17.37
C ALA A 831 -2.33 15.18 18.04
N ALA A 832 -2.85 14.18 18.74
CA ALA A 832 -4.15 14.24 19.39
C ALA A 832 -4.27 15.36 20.46
N GLY A 833 -5.49 15.60 20.95
CA GLY A 833 -5.79 16.75 21.81
C GLY A 833 -4.99 16.78 23.13
N ILE A 834 -4.29 17.89 23.34
CA ILE A 834 -3.55 18.25 24.57
C ILE A 834 -4.45 19.00 25.57
N SER A 835 -4.00 19.15 26.82
CA SER A 835 -4.71 19.92 27.86
C SER A 835 -3.76 20.27 29.02
N LYS A 836 -4.24 21.04 30.01
CA LYS A 836 -3.52 21.24 31.28
C LYS A 836 -3.27 19.95 32.11
N GLN A 837 -3.73 18.79 31.62
CA GLN A 837 -3.48 17.48 32.21
C GLN A 837 -2.78 16.52 31.25
N LYS A 838 -2.61 16.89 29.98
CA LYS A 838 -2.23 16.00 28.87
C LYS A 838 -1.05 16.56 28.09
N THR A 839 -0.01 15.76 27.91
CA THR A 839 1.15 16.07 27.06
C THR A 839 1.10 15.26 25.77
N ALA A 840 1.72 15.79 24.70
CA ALA A 840 2.04 15.01 23.51
C ALA A 840 3.44 14.41 23.66
N ARG A 841 3.54 13.08 23.53
CA ARG A 841 4.77 12.30 23.78
C ARG A 841 5.04 11.36 22.61
N ARG A 842 6.27 11.30 22.10
CA ARG A 842 6.63 10.42 20.98
C ARG A 842 6.54 8.95 21.40
N LYS A 843 5.93 8.10 20.57
CA LYS A 843 5.73 6.65 20.75
C LYS A 843 6.99 5.86 20.45
N THR A 844 7.69 6.22 19.38
CA THR A 844 8.94 5.60 18.93
C THR A 844 10.00 6.67 18.68
N LEU A 845 11.26 6.29 18.43
CA LEU A 845 12.31 7.24 18.05
C LEU A 845 12.39 7.47 16.53
N THR A 846 11.59 6.73 15.76
CA THR A 846 11.47 6.97 14.33
C THR A 846 10.56 8.16 14.11
N ASP A 847 11.05 9.12 13.34
CA ASP A 847 10.24 10.20 12.83
C ASP A 847 9.60 9.78 11.51
N THR A 848 8.30 9.49 11.52
CA THR A 848 7.57 9.12 10.30
C THR A 848 7.07 10.36 9.55
N ASN A 849 7.36 11.56 10.07
CA ASN A 849 6.81 12.84 9.66
C ASN A 849 5.28 12.85 9.68
N ASN A 850 4.71 12.21 10.70
CA ASN A 850 3.28 12.22 10.94
C ASN A 850 3.02 12.32 12.43
N ASN A 851 2.69 13.51 12.91
CA ASN A 851 2.57 13.73 14.35
C ASN A 851 1.46 12.88 14.99
N ALA A 852 0.38 12.56 14.27
CA ALA A 852 -0.66 11.64 14.76
C ALA A 852 -0.15 10.19 14.92
N ALA A 853 0.72 9.75 14.02
CA ALA A 853 1.36 8.43 14.08
C ALA A 853 2.44 8.40 15.17
N ASP A 854 3.28 9.43 15.23
CA ASP A 854 4.49 9.47 16.04
C ASP A 854 4.21 9.81 17.50
N PHE A 855 3.13 10.53 17.82
CA PHE A 855 2.84 10.98 19.18
C PHE A 855 1.60 10.30 19.78
N GLU A 856 1.68 10.00 21.08
CA GLU A 856 0.60 9.60 21.95
C GLU A 856 0.30 10.68 23.01
N ILE A 857 -0.85 10.55 23.66
CA ILE A 857 -1.26 11.47 24.71
C ILE A 857 -1.05 10.81 26.07
N ILE A 858 -0.24 11.46 26.89
CA ILE A 858 0.05 11.04 28.25
C ILE A 858 -0.67 11.96 29.22
N GLU A 859 -1.45 11.37 30.13
CA GLU A 859 -2.26 12.10 31.11
C GLU A 859 -1.58 12.10 32.49
N TYR A 860 -0.97 13.23 32.85
CA TYR A 860 -0.26 13.43 34.11
C TYR A 860 -1.19 13.67 35.32
N ARG A 861 -2.52 13.54 35.19
CA ARG A 861 -3.44 13.74 36.32
C ARG A 861 -3.20 12.74 37.44
N ALA A 862 -3.54 13.11 38.68
CA ALA A 862 -3.35 12.24 39.85
C ALA A 862 -4.34 11.07 39.95
N GLN A 863 -5.61 11.28 39.58
CA GLN A 863 -6.67 10.28 39.74
C GLN A 863 -7.01 9.62 38.40
N GLY A 864 -6.74 8.31 38.27
CA GLY A 864 -6.94 7.57 37.02
C GLY A 864 -6.00 7.99 35.88
N GLY A 865 -4.78 8.46 36.23
CA GLY A 865 -3.67 8.71 35.30
C GLY A 865 -2.59 7.64 35.43
N LEU A 866 -1.33 7.99 35.12
CA LEU A 866 -0.17 7.08 35.17
C LEU A 866 0.01 6.39 36.54
N SER A 867 0.61 5.20 36.57
CA SER A 867 1.21 4.60 37.78
C SER A 867 2.47 5.37 38.23
N ALA A 868 3.06 5.02 39.38
CA ALA A 868 4.31 5.65 39.84
C ALA A 868 5.49 5.35 38.89
N GLU A 869 5.54 4.13 38.34
CA GLU A 869 6.58 3.71 37.39
C GLU A 869 6.41 4.41 36.04
N GLU A 870 5.18 4.45 35.51
CA GLU A 870 4.90 5.17 34.26
C GLU A 870 5.15 6.67 34.42
N LEU A 871 4.89 7.24 35.59
CA LEU A 871 5.22 8.64 35.87
C LEU A 871 6.73 8.90 35.79
N LEU A 872 7.56 8.03 36.39
CA LEU A 872 9.02 8.12 36.30
C LEU A 872 9.53 7.93 34.86
N PHE A 873 8.88 7.07 34.09
CA PHE A 873 9.21 6.86 32.68
C PHE A 873 8.86 8.08 31.82
N TYR A 874 7.64 8.60 31.96
CA TYR A 874 7.14 9.67 31.09
C TYR A 874 7.59 11.08 31.52
N GLN A 875 7.90 11.31 32.80
CA GLN A 875 8.36 12.64 33.24
C GLN A 875 9.57 13.13 32.42
N PRO A 876 9.63 14.44 32.10
CA PRO A 876 10.68 15.00 31.26
C PRO A 876 12.05 14.88 31.94
N LYS A 877 13.10 14.66 31.14
CA LYS A 877 14.47 14.44 31.61
C LYS A 877 15.41 15.47 30.99
N ASN A 878 16.40 15.89 31.76
CA ASN A 878 17.51 16.73 31.30
C ASN A 878 18.67 15.84 30.76
N ARG A 879 19.77 16.47 30.34
CA ARG A 879 20.96 15.75 29.86
C ARG A 879 21.71 14.97 30.96
N PHE A 880 21.49 15.32 32.23
CA PHE A 880 22.17 14.70 33.37
C PHE A 880 21.51 13.40 33.84
N TYR A 881 20.30 13.10 33.35
CA TYR A 881 19.64 11.81 33.60
C TYR A 881 20.43 10.60 33.07
N GLY A 882 21.32 10.84 32.10
CA GLY A 882 22.13 9.80 31.47
C GLY A 882 21.42 9.14 30.28
N SER A 883 22.09 8.15 29.68
CA SER A 883 21.58 7.41 28.53
C SER A 883 20.34 6.61 28.92
N TRP A 884 19.28 6.72 28.14
CA TRP A 884 18.02 5.99 28.39
C TRP A 884 17.24 5.76 27.10
N THR A 885 16.29 4.81 27.13
CA THR A 885 15.46 4.47 25.97
C THR A 885 14.05 5.04 26.12
N PRO A 886 13.62 5.99 25.27
CA PRO A 886 12.36 6.73 25.42
C PRO A 886 11.14 6.08 24.77
N VAL A 887 11.32 4.90 24.16
CA VAL A 887 10.28 4.09 23.53
C VAL A 887 9.81 3.06 24.53
N ARG A 888 8.51 3.08 24.86
CA ARG A 888 7.87 1.96 25.53
C ARG A 888 7.51 0.95 24.45
N THR A 889 8.35 -0.06 24.23
CA THR A 889 8.02 -1.12 23.28
C THR A 889 6.66 -1.70 23.70
N ALA A 890 5.66 -1.66 22.81
CA ALA A 890 4.51 -2.54 22.94
C ALA A 890 5.12 -3.93 23.02
N GLN A 891 5.16 -4.52 24.22
CA GLN A 891 5.97 -5.69 24.47
C GLN A 891 5.57 -6.74 23.45
N SER A 892 6.49 -7.15 22.58
CA SER A 892 6.35 -8.43 21.91
C SER A 892 6.17 -9.43 23.04
N ALA A 893 5.03 -10.11 23.08
CA ALA A 893 4.81 -11.28 23.89
C ALA A 893 6.08 -12.17 23.85
N GLN A 894 6.89 -12.14 24.91
CA GLN A 894 8.16 -12.85 24.93
C GLN A 894 7.87 -14.33 25.12
N GLY A 895 7.72 -15.06 24.00
CA GLY A 895 7.70 -16.53 23.94
C GLY A 895 7.24 -17.27 25.21
N LEU A 896 8.09 -18.17 25.69
CA LEU A 896 7.91 -18.91 26.93
C LEU A 896 8.89 -18.37 27.97
N LEU A 897 8.41 -18.03 29.17
CA LEU A 897 9.22 -17.44 30.24
C LEU A 897 9.33 -18.36 31.45
N ILE A 898 10.42 -18.25 32.22
CA ILE A 898 10.56 -18.79 33.57
C ILE A 898 9.86 -17.83 34.54
N LEU A 899 8.69 -18.21 35.04
CA LEU A 899 7.83 -17.33 35.84
C LEU A 899 8.15 -17.39 37.34
N GLN A 900 8.33 -18.60 37.89
CA GLN A 900 8.61 -18.79 39.31
C GLN A 900 9.48 -20.02 39.54
N VAL A 901 10.44 -19.90 40.45
CA VAL A 901 11.33 -21.01 40.82
C VAL A 901 11.37 -21.12 42.33
N TYR A 902 11.31 -22.34 42.83
CA TYR A 902 11.56 -22.65 44.23
C TYR A 902 12.51 -23.83 44.37
N GLY A 903 13.62 -23.59 45.06
CA GLY A 903 14.60 -24.60 45.43
C GLY A 903 14.97 -24.45 46.91
N PRO A 904 14.52 -25.35 47.80
CA PRO A 904 14.88 -25.30 49.20
C PRO A 904 16.22 -25.99 49.51
N GLY A 905 16.73 -26.82 48.60
CA GLY A 905 17.85 -27.74 48.81
C GLY A 905 17.54 -28.88 49.80
N ASN A 906 18.42 -29.90 49.85
CA ASN A 906 18.22 -31.14 50.61
C ASN A 906 18.57 -31.06 52.09
N SER A 907 18.02 -30.10 52.83
CA SER A 907 18.32 -30.01 54.27
C SER A 907 17.57 -31.08 55.05
N LYS A 908 18.27 -32.19 55.33
CA LYS A 908 17.84 -33.23 56.27
C LYS A 908 18.35 -32.88 57.66
N ASP A 909 17.53 -33.06 58.69
CA ASP A 909 18.01 -33.04 60.06
C ASP A 909 18.92 -34.26 60.34
N SER A 910 19.45 -34.32 61.57
CA SER A 910 20.33 -35.40 62.02
C SER A 910 19.69 -36.80 61.95
N ASP A 911 18.36 -36.88 61.82
CA ASP A 911 17.59 -38.12 61.71
C ASP A 911 17.19 -38.44 60.26
N GLY A 912 17.67 -37.65 59.28
CA GLY A 912 17.39 -37.84 57.86
C GLY A 912 16.01 -37.36 57.41
N VAL A 913 15.26 -36.69 58.30
CA VAL A 913 13.94 -36.11 58.02
C VAL A 913 14.13 -34.72 57.44
N VAL A 914 13.37 -34.40 56.40
CA VAL A 914 13.46 -33.10 55.74
C VAL A 914 12.54 -32.12 56.47
N THR A 915 13.09 -31.07 57.10
CA THR A 915 12.38 -30.38 58.20
C THR A 915 12.17 -28.87 58.08
N ASP A 916 12.45 -28.21 56.94
CA ASP A 916 12.38 -26.73 56.92
C ASP A 916 12.01 -26.07 55.56
N GLY A 917 11.37 -26.80 54.63
CA GLY A 917 10.93 -26.20 53.34
C GLY A 917 9.49 -25.64 53.40
N ALA A 918 9.25 -24.40 52.99
CA ALA A 918 7.91 -23.84 52.95
C ALA A 918 6.93 -24.53 51.97
N VAL A 919 7.45 -25.17 50.91
CA VAL A 919 6.66 -25.90 49.90
C VAL A 919 7.03 -27.39 49.93
N SER A 920 6.08 -28.30 49.71
CA SER A 920 6.36 -29.76 49.76
C SER A 920 7.42 -30.21 48.77
N ARG A 921 7.60 -29.47 47.66
CA ARG A 921 8.47 -29.84 46.54
C ARG A 921 9.17 -28.62 45.96
N SER A 922 10.33 -28.86 45.36
CA SER A 922 10.95 -27.90 44.45
C SER A 922 10.15 -27.80 43.15
N PHE A 923 10.16 -26.63 42.50
CA PHE A 923 9.44 -26.44 41.25
C PHE A 923 10.04 -25.35 40.35
N ILE A 924 9.70 -25.44 39.06
CA ILE A 924 9.90 -24.40 38.04
C ILE A 924 8.57 -24.22 37.32
N GLU A 925 8.01 -23.02 37.37
CA GLU A 925 6.82 -22.61 36.63
C GLU A 925 7.26 -21.86 35.37
N LEU A 926 6.80 -22.32 34.22
CA LEU A 926 6.94 -21.61 32.95
C LEU A 926 5.62 -20.93 32.58
N TYR A 927 5.66 -19.81 31.86
CA TYR A 927 4.46 -19.11 31.41
C TYR A 927 4.56 -18.80 29.91
N ASN A 928 3.51 -19.16 29.15
CA ASN A 928 3.40 -18.79 27.76
C ASN A 928 2.84 -17.38 27.66
N ASN A 929 3.72 -16.43 27.35
CA ASN A 929 3.38 -15.01 27.27
C ASN A 929 2.80 -14.62 25.91
N THR A 930 2.57 -15.57 25.01
CA THR A 930 2.07 -15.35 23.65
C THR A 930 0.58 -15.61 23.50
N ASP A 931 -0.01 -15.02 22.44
CA ASP A 931 -1.39 -15.25 22.03
C ASP A 931 -1.60 -16.60 21.31
N THR A 932 -0.56 -17.43 21.22
CA THR A 932 -0.60 -18.73 20.52
C THR A 932 -0.09 -19.86 21.40
N ALA A 933 -0.50 -21.09 21.12
CA ALA A 933 0.02 -22.25 21.85
C ALA A 933 1.48 -22.55 21.44
N ILE A 934 2.32 -22.93 22.41
CA ILE A 934 3.73 -23.30 22.18
C ILE A 934 3.88 -24.82 22.34
N ASP A 935 4.49 -25.48 21.35
CA ASP A 935 4.88 -26.89 21.43
C ASP A 935 6.28 -27.01 22.05
N LEU A 936 6.36 -27.71 23.20
CA LEU A 936 7.58 -27.93 23.94
C LEU A 936 8.42 -29.09 23.41
N GLY A 937 8.02 -29.76 22.32
CA GLY A 937 8.67 -30.95 21.78
C GLY A 937 10.17 -30.76 21.45
N THR A 938 10.60 -29.53 21.17
CA THR A 938 12.01 -29.18 20.97
C THR A 938 12.67 -28.54 22.19
N TYR A 939 11.91 -28.19 23.23
CA TYR A 939 12.43 -27.41 24.34
C TYR A 939 13.13 -28.28 25.40
N SER A 940 14.05 -27.67 26.14
CA SER A 940 14.64 -28.26 27.34
C SER A 940 14.87 -27.24 28.45
N ILE A 941 14.80 -27.70 29.69
CA ILE A 941 15.25 -26.97 30.87
C ILE A 941 16.62 -27.52 31.27
N GLN A 942 17.56 -26.62 31.50
CA GLN A 942 18.92 -26.92 31.91
C GLN A 942 19.14 -26.33 33.30
N TYR A 943 19.72 -27.10 34.21
CA TYR A 943 19.97 -26.70 35.59
C TYR A 943 21.43 -26.92 35.96
N SER A 944 22.01 -26.02 36.75
CA SER A 944 23.33 -26.22 37.36
C SER A 944 23.45 -25.44 38.69
N GLU A 945 24.38 -25.87 39.55
CA GLU A 945 24.74 -25.21 40.83
C GLU A 945 26.06 -24.42 40.73
N GLY A 946 26.45 -24.06 39.50
CA GLY A 946 27.71 -23.40 39.14
C GLY A 946 28.63 -24.30 38.32
N GLY A 947 29.55 -23.69 37.56
CA GLY A 947 30.44 -24.39 36.62
C GLY A 947 29.73 -24.81 35.32
N ASN A 948 30.33 -25.70 34.55
CA ASN A 948 29.80 -26.16 33.25
C ASN A 948 29.07 -27.52 33.32
N ASN A 949 28.76 -28.01 34.52
CA ASN A 949 28.03 -29.26 34.72
C ASN A 949 26.52 -28.97 34.72
N TRP A 950 25.87 -29.21 33.58
CA TRP A 950 24.44 -29.00 33.41
C TRP A 950 23.67 -30.32 33.48
N ASP A 951 22.58 -30.32 34.24
CA ASP A 951 21.55 -31.35 34.18
C ASP A 951 20.44 -30.89 33.23
N LYS A 952 19.99 -31.80 32.36
CA LYS A 952 18.98 -31.50 31.33
C LYS A 952 17.67 -32.25 31.57
N LEU A 953 16.56 -31.54 31.43
CA LEU A 953 15.22 -32.10 31.29
C LEU A 953 14.65 -31.73 29.92
N ASN A 954 14.40 -32.72 29.07
CA ASN A 954 13.65 -32.50 27.84
C ASN A 954 12.16 -32.27 28.15
N LEU A 955 11.61 -31.20 27.60
CA LEU A 955 10.20 -30.87 27.71
C LEU A 955 9.41 -31.53 26.58
N SER A 956 8.09 -31.50 26.72
CA SER A 956 7.15 -32.14 25.80
C SER A 956 5.73 -31.66 26.09
N GLY A 957 4.86 -31.63 25.09
CA GLY A 957 3.47 -31.20 25.25
C GLY A 957 3.25 -29.77 24.76
N ILE A 958 2.01 -29.30 24.86
CA ILE A 958 1.59 -28.00 24.35
C ILE A 958 1.24 -27.11 25.52
N VAL A 959 1.77 -25.89 25.56
CA VAL A 959 1.38 -24.83 26.50
C VAL A 959 0.46 -23.87 25.76
N PRO A 960 -0.86 -23.88 26.02
CA PRO A 960 -1.78 -22.90 25.43
C PRO A 960 -1.37 -21.44 25.71
N ALA A 961 -1.86 -20.53 24.88
CA ALA A 961 -1.66 -19.08 25.06
C ALA A 961 -2.07 -18.63 26.48
N HIS A 962 -1.23 -17.81 27.13
CA HIS A 962 -1.51 -17.24 28.45
C HIS A 962 -1.78 -18.26 29.57
N THR A 963 -1.10 -19.40 29.51
CA THR A 963 -1.19 -20.46 30.53
C THR A 963 0.19 -20.82 31.10
N SER A 964 0.21 -21.45 32.29
CA SER A 964 1.44 -21.92 32.93
C SER A 964 1.73 -23.40 32.62
N TYR A 965 3.00 -23.79 32.69
CA TYR A 965 3.48 -25.17 32.64
C TYR A 965 4.34 -25.46 33.87
N LEU A 966 3.90 -26.41 34.71
CA LEU A 966 4.54 -26.68 36.00
C LEU A 966 5.47 -27.89 35.95
N ILE A 967 6.74 -27.67 36.29
CA ILE A 967 7.75 -28.71 36.45
C ILE A 967 8.00 -28.93 37.94
N LEU A 968 7.70 -30.13 38.43
CA LEU A 968 7.95 -30.52 39.82
C LEU A 968 9.27 -31.27 39.96
N GLY A 969 10.10 -30.84 40.90
CA GLY A 969 11.31 -31.55 41.33
C GLY A 969 11.06 -32.53 42.46
N ALA A 970 12.09 -32.80 43.26
CA ALA A 970 12.06 -33.71 44.40
C ALA A 970 11.13 -33.20 45.53
N ALA A 971 10.59 -34.16 46.30
CA ALA A 971 9.82 -33.90 47.49
C ALA A 971 10.76 -33.69 48.68
N HIS A 972 10.46 -32.70 49.50
CA HIS A 972 11.29 -32.29 50.62
C HIS A 972 10.45 -32.26 51.90
N ASN A 973 9.52 -31.33 52.12
CA ASN A 973 8.81 -31.23 53.40
C ASN A 973 7.47 -32.01 53.43
N THR A 974 7.25 -32.83 54.47
CA THR A 974 5.98 -33.55 54.73
C THR A 974 4.95 -32.73 55.52
N ALA A 975 5.34 -31.59 56.10
CA ALA A 975 4.48 -30.61 56.76
C ALA A 975 4.73 -29.18 56.20
N PRO A 976 4.57 -28.96 54.89
CA PRO A 976 4.82 -27.67 54.26
C PRO A 976 3.70 -26.68 54.56
N ARG A 977 3.96 -25.40 54.29
CA ARG A 977 2.89 -24.40 54.23
C ARG A 977 2.09 -24.49 52.94
N LEU A 978 2.76 -24.80 51.82
CA LEU A 978 2.14 -25.03 50.53
C LEU A 978 2.38 -26.48 50.08
N THR A 979 1.31 -27.27 49.99
CA THR A 979 1.39 -28.64 49.46
C THR A 979 1.14 -28.64 47.96
N LEU A 980 2.11 -29.12 47.18
CA LEU A 980 2.03 -29.51 45.77
C LEU A 980 2.14 -31.05 45.66
N ASN A 981 1.16 -31.67 45.02
CA ASN A 981 1.06 -33.11 44.80
C ASN A 981 1.63 -33.51 43.43
N ASP A 982 2.01 -34.78 43.25
CA ASP A 982 2.61 -35.28 42.00
C ASP A 982 1.73 -35.03 40.76
N ASN A 983 0.41 -35.12 40.92
CA ASN A 983 -0.56 -34.92 39.85
C ASN A 983 -0.77 -33.44 39.47
N GLU A 984 -0.18 -32.50 40.20
CA GLU A 984 -0.26 -31.08 39.87
C GLU A 984 0.84 -30.64 38.89
N GLY A 985 1.91 -31.43 38.72
CA GLY A 985 2.97 -31.13 37.76
C GLY A 985 2.60 -31.58 36.35
N ASP A 986 2.75 -30.69 35.37
CA ASP A 986 2.70 -31.05 33.95
C ASP A 986 3.93 -31.89 33.53
N LYS A 987 5.05 -31.71 34.24
CA LYS A 987 6.25 -32.53 34.15
C LYS A 987 6.82 -32.83 35.54
N ILE A 988 7.38 -34.02 35.71
CA ILE A 988 8.13 -34.37 36.92
C ILE A 988 9.61 -34.58 36.55
N TRP A 989 10.49 -33.80 37.15
CA TRP A 989 11.94 -34.01 37.11
C TRP A 989 12.33 -34.96 38.25
N LEU A 990 12.15 -36.26 37.99
CA LEU A 990 12.27 -37.31 39.00
C LEU A 990 13.59 -37.22 39.77
N GLY A 991 13.50 -37.03 41.09
CA GLY A 991 14.65 -37.00 41.99
C GLY A 991 15.52 -35.75 41.90
N LYS A 992 15.16 -34.76 41.06
CA LYS A 992 15.93 -33.52 40.94
C LYS A 992 15.64 -32.59 42.10
N ASP A 993 16.63 -32.42 42.97
CA ASP A 993 16.60 -31.42 44.02
C ASP A 993 17.12 -30.09 43.45
N LEU A 994 16.33 -29.02 43.61
CA LEU A 994 16.75 -27.68 43.25
C LEU A 994 17.33 -27.02 44.50
N SER A 995 18.63 -26.72 44.46
CA SER A 995 19.33 -25.99 45.51
C SER A 995 18.73 -24.60 45.76
N ARG A 996 18.89 -24.12 46.99
CA ARG A 996 18.63 -22.72 47.39
C ARG A 996 19.80 -21.79 47.10
N GLU A 997 20.97 -22.34 46.80
CA GLU A 997 22.24 -21.64 46.61
C GLU A 997 22.80 -21.91 45.21
N ARG A 998 23.35 -20.87 44.57
CA ARG A 998 24.10 -20.95 43.31
C ARG A 998 23.33 -21.58 42.13
N ILE A 999 22.01 -21.45 42.13
CA ILE A 999 21.14 -22.04 41.11
C ILE A 999 21.13 -21.20 39.83
N LYS A 1000 21.37 -21.87 38.71
CA LYS A 1000 21.12 -21.34 37.36
C LYS A 1000 20.23 -22.30 36.59
N ILE A 1001 19.17 -21.75 36.01
CA ILE A 1001 18.23 -22.44 35.15
C ILE A 1001 18.22 -21.73 33.82
N CYS A 1002 18.43 -22.46 32.73
CA CYS A 1002 18.31 -21.93 31.37
C CYS A 1002 17.22 -22.70 30.62
N LEU A 1003 16.30 -21.97 30.03
CA LEU A 1003 15.28 -22.48 29.12
C LEU A 1003 15.83 -22.38 27.69
N LEU A 1004 15.84 -23.51 26.98
CA LEU A 1004 16.23 -23.59 25.58
C LEU A 1004 15.07 -24.08 24.71
N SER A 1005 14.97 -23.55 23.49
CA SER A 1005 14.06 -24.00 22.43
C SER A 1005 14.58 -25.22 21.67
N ASN A 1006 15.77 -25.71 22.03
CA ASN A 1006 16.35 -26.97 21.56
C ASN A 1006 16.68 -27.90 22.75
N GLN A 1007 17.01 -29.16 22.44
CA GLN A 1007 17.36 -30.18 23.44
C GLN A 1007 18.87 -30.43 23.53
N THR A 1008 19.70 -29.48 23.10
CA THR A 1008 21.16 -29.61 23.17
C THR A 1008 21.62 -29.40 24.61
N LEU A 1009 22.47 -30.30 25.13
CA LEU A 1009 23.05 -30.14 26.47
C LEU A 1009 24.04 -28.97 26.46
N LEU A 1010 23.90 -28.06 27.43
CA LEU A 1010 24.82 -26.93 27.57
C LEU A 1010 26.21 -27.39 28.00
N THR A 1011 27.24 -26.78 27.41
CA THR A 1011 28.65 -27.04 27.74
C THR A 1011 29.39 -25.78 28.21
N THR A 1012 28.78 -24.60 28.07
CA THR A 1012 29.33 -23.32 28.54
C THR A 1012 28.90 -23.04 29.98
N ALA A 1013 29.74 -22.37 30.75
CA ALA A 1013 29.40 -21.93 32.11
C ALA A 1013 28.31 -20.86 32.09
N ASN A 1014 28.43 -19.87 31.19
CA ASN A 1014 27.43 -18.82 30.98
C ASN A 1014 26.78 -18.94 29.58
N PRO A 1015 25.51 -19.36 29.49
CA PRO A 1015 24.75 -19.45 28.24
C PRO A 1015 24.34 -18.07 27.68
N TYR A 1016 24.38 -17.04 28.52
CA TYR A 1016 24.07 -15.65 28.19
C TYR A 1016 25.35 -14.81 28.24
N ASN A 1017 26.08 -14.72 27.13
CA ASN A 1017 27.39 -14.05 27.06
C ASN A 1017 27.25 -12.60 26.58
N ASP A 1018 26.97 -11.64 27.50
CA ASP A 1018 26.93 -10.18 27.25
C ASP A 1018 26.30 -9.78 25.90
N GLY A 1019 25.11 -10.32 25.60
CA GLY A 1019 24.36 -10.04 24.36
C GLY A 1019 24.58 -11.02 23.20
N SER A 1020 25.41 -12.06 23.37
CA SER A 1020 25.59 -13.16 22.40
C SER A 1020 25.19 -14.52 23.00
N PRO A 1021 23.89 -14.80 23.16
CA PRO A 1021 23.42 -16.03 23.78
C PRO A 1021 23.70 -17.27 22.91
N VAL A 1022 23.77 -18.43 23.56
CA VAL A 1022 23.89 -19.72 22.87
C VAL A 1022 22.69 -20.00 21.95
N SER A 1023 22.89 -20.82 20.92
CA SER A 1023 21.82 -21.18 20.00
C SER A 1023 20.62 -21.80 20.73
N GLY A 1024 19.43 -21.27 20.44
CA GLY A 1024 18.17 -21.68 21.05
C GLY A 1024 17.95 -21.19 22.47
N TYR A 1025 18.72 -20.22 22.96
CA TYR A 1025 18.40 -19.51 24.20
C TYR A 1025 16.99 -18.91 24.18
N VAL A 1026 16.27 -19.02 25.30
CA VAL A 1026 14.93 -18.45 25.46
C VAL A 1026 14.86 -17.52 26.68
N ASP A 1027 15.27 -18.02 27.84
CA ASP A 1027 15.19 -17.31 29.13
C ASP A 1027 16.20 -17.95 30.11
N MET A 1028 16.68 -17.20 31.10
CA MET A 1028 17.50 -17.70 32.19
C MET A 1028 17.07 -17.13 33.55
N ALA A 1029 17.05 -17.99 34.57
CA ALA A 1029 16.82 -17.61 35.96
C ALA A 1029 18.03 -18.00 36.83
N GLY A 1030 18.61 -17.03 37.54
CA GLY A 1030 19.74 -17.24 38.44
C GLY A 1030 19.54 -16.64 39.82
N SER A 1031 20.00 -17.32 40.87
CA SER A 1031 20.07 -16.77 42.25
C SER A 1031 21.33 -17.23 43.00
N GLY A 1032 21.96 -16.27 43.68
CA GLY A 1032 23.15 -16.47 44.53
C GLY A 1032 22.83 -16.85 45.99
N ASN A 1033 23.87 -17.02 46.81
CA ASN A 1033 23.78 -17.32 48.24
C ASN A 1033 23.75 -16.04 49.11
N ASN A 1034 23.18 -16.13 50.32
CA ASN A 1034 23.18 -15.08 51.36
C ASN A 1034 24.40 -15.13 52.30
N ASP A 1035 25.24 -16.16 52.21
CA ASP A 1035 26.45 -16.33 53.02
C ASP A 1035 27.70 -16.01 52.17
N ASN A 1036 28.34 -14.88 52.50
CA ASN A 1036 29.45 -14.20 51.81
C ASN A 1036 30.47 -15.11 51.08
N GLU A 1037 30.57 -14.97 49.74
CA GLU A 1037 31.67 -15.41 48.83
C GLU A 1037 31.43 -16.60 47.86
N THR A 1038 30.20 -17.09 47.69
CA THR A 1038 29.92 -18.06 46.60
C THR A 1038 29.11 -17.43 45.46
N HIS A 1039 29.83 -17.06 44.40
CA HIS A 1039 29.26 -16.45 43.20
C HIS A 1039 28.66 -17.52 42.27
N ILE A 1040 27.56 -17.17 41.61
CA ILE A 1040 27.11 -17.91 40.43
C ILE A 1040 27.82 -17.33 39.21
N ASP A 1041 28.25 -18.20 38.31
CA ASP A 1041 29.04 -17.88 37.12
C ASP A 1041 28.19 -17.60 35.88
N ALA A 1042 26.86 -17.51 36.04
CA ALA A 1042 25.93 -17.19 34.96
C ALA A 1042 24.56 -16.70 35.49
N PHE A 1043 24.16 -15.51 35.05
CA PHE A 1043 22.83 -14.91 35.18
C PHE A 1043 22.74 -13.75 34.16
N GLU A 1044 21.55 -13.25 33.88
CA GLU A 1044 21.34 -12.15 32.95
C GLU A 1044 21.68 -10.81 33.63
N ASN A 1045 22.67 -10.07 33.10
CA ASN A 1045 22.97 -8.69 33.52
C ASN A 1045 23.63 -7.90 32.39
N SER A 1046 23.21 -6.65 32.19
CA SER A 1046 23.65 -5.78 31.09
C SER A 1046 24.78 -4.81 31.49
N GLY A 1047 25.77 -5.26 32.28
CA GLY A 1047 27.05 -4.52 32.42
C GLY A 1047 27.51 -4.12 33.83
N ASP A 1048 27.32 -4.95 34.85
CA ASP A 1048 28.07 -4.78 36.11
C ASP A 1048 29.27 -5.75 36.15
N SER A 1049 30.49 -5.21 36.23
CA SER A 1049 31.72 -6.00 36.33
C SER A 1049 31.98 -6.52 37.74
N ASP A 1050 31.13 -6.15 38.71
CA ASP A 1050 31.22 -6.61 40.09
C ASP A 1050 30.39 -7.89 40.31
N LEU A 1051 31.08 -9.03 40.36
CA LEU A 1051 30.50 -10.35 40.64
C LEU A 1051 29.86 -10.46 42.03
N THR A 1052 29.94 -9.42 42.88
CA THR A 1052 29.25 -9.37 44.20
C THR A 1052 27.73 -9.10 44.13
N SER A 1053 27.16 -8.91 42.93
CA SER A 1053 25.83 -8.31 42.70
C SER A 1053 24.66 -9.26 42.36
N CYS A 1054 24.87 -10.59 42.29
CA CYS A 1054 23.85 -11.57 41.91
C CYS A 1054 22.57 -11.49 42.80
N PRO A 1055 21.35 -11.61 42.23
CA PRO A 1055 20.12 -11.60 43.03
C PRO A 1055 20.11 -12.72 44.09
N GLN A 1056 19.82 -12.37 45.35
CA GLN A 1056 19.68 -13.32 46.46
C GLN A 1056 18.19 -13.54 46.75
N LEU A 1057 17.49 -14.24 45.86
CA LEU A 1057 16.02 -14.28 45.84
C LEU A 1057 15.43 -15.56 46.44
N LEU A 1058 16.24 -16.60 46.58
CA LEU A 1058 15.81 -17.90 47.09
C LEU A 1058 16.23 -18.16 48.53
N SER A 1059 15.37 -18.86 49.26
CA SER A 1059 15.70 -19.43 50.56
C SER A 1059 14.80 -20.63 50.82
N ARG A 1060 15.01 -21.35 51.92
CA ARG A 1060 14.08 -22.42 52.34
C ARG A 1060 12.63 -21.93 52.48
N GLN A 1061 12.45 -20.64 52.75
CA GLN A 1061 11.15 -20.01 52.97
C GLN A 1061 10.71 -19.11 51.80
N LYS A 1062 11.54 -18.95 50.76
CA LYS A 1062 11.30 -18.00 49.67
C LYS A 1062 11.46 -18.62 48.29
N SER A 1063 10.51 -18.36 47.39
CA SER A 1063 10.67 -18.60 45.95
C SER A 1063 11.05 -17.30 45.23
N MET A 1064 11.76 -17.40 44.12
CA MET A 1064 11.89 -16.28 43.18
C MET A 1064 10.72 -16.27 42.21
N ARG A 1065 10.14 -15.11 41.93
CA ARG A 1065 9.01 -14.92 41.02
C ARG A 1065 9.23 -13.68 40.17
N ARG A 1066 8.84 -13.70 38.90
CA ARG A 1066 8.92 -12.51 38.04
C ARG A 1066 8.01 -11.39 38.58
N LYS A 1067 8.49 -10.15 38.51
CA LYS A 1067 7.76 -8.91 38.84
C LYS A 1067 6.83 -8.48 37.71
N SER A 1068 7.20 -8.82 36.48
CA SER A 1068 6.45 -8.53 35.27
C SER A 1068 6.66 -9.65 34.26
N LEU A 1069 5.81 -9.70 33.23
CA LEU A 1069 5.98 -10.60 32.09
C LEU A 1069 6.98 -10.07 31.05
N ILE A 1070 7.89 -9.23 31.52
CA ILE A 1070 8.94 -8.59 30.75
C ILE A 1070 10.24 -9.19 31.24
N ASP A 1071 10.98 -9.73 30.30
CA ASP A 1071 12.36 -10.17 30.42
C ASP A 1071 13.22 -9.03 29.92
N SER A 1072 13.83 -8.30 30.86
CA SER A 1072 14.77 -7.24 30.55
C SER A 1072 16.18 -7.77 30.27
N ASN A 1073 16.34 -9.11 30.20
CA ASN A 1073 17.61 -9.80 30.31
C ASN A 1073 18.41 -9.30 31.54
N ASN A 1074 17.70 -9.07 32.63
CA ASN A 1074 18.28 -8.65 33.90
C ASN A 1074 17.48 -9.24 35.05
N ASN A 1075 17.96 -10.39 35.57
CA ASN A 1075 17.27 -11.11 36.63
C ASN A 1075 16.96 -10.27 37.88
N ARG A 1076 17.75 -9.21 38.15
CA ARG A 1076 17.55 -8.30 39.30
C ARG A 1076 16.33 -7.39 39.10
N VAL A 1077 16.16 -6.91 37.88
CA VAL A 1077 14.97 -6.14 37.47
C VAL A 1077 13.77 -7.07 37.43
N ASP A 1078 13.95 -8.23 36.81
CA ASP A 1078 12.82 -9.09 36.43
C ASP A 1078 12.25 -9.91 37.58
N PHE A 1079 13.05 -10.28 38.59
CA PHE A 1079 12.59 -11.16 39.67
C PHE A 1079 12.57 -10.49 41.06
N THR A 1080 11.64 -10.95 41.89
CA THR A 1080 11.52 -10.65 43.32
C THR A 1080 11.39 -11.95 44.13
N SER A 1081 11.44 -11.86 45.45
CA SER A 1081 11.22 -13.01 46.34
C SER A 1081 9.81 -13.03 46.91
N ILE A 1082 9.13 -14.17 46.84
CA ILE A 1082 7.89 -14.44 47.58
C ILE A 1082 8.24 -15.16 48.87
N ASP A 1083 7.82 -14.59 50.00
CA ASP A 1083 8.05 -15.15 51.34
C ASP A 1083 6.84 -15.94 51.81
N TYR A 1084 7.02 -17.24 52.00
CA TYR A 1084 5.96 -18.13 52.42
C TYR A 1084 5.82 -18.24 53.95
N ARG A 1085 6.48 -17.42 54.77
CA ARG A 1085 6.30 -17.49 56.24
C ARG A 1085 4.98 -16.92 56.73
N ALA A 1086 4.44 -17.51 57.80
CA ALA A 1086 3.09 -17.22 58.33
C ALA A 1086 2.85 -15.73 58.58
N GLU A 1087 3.88 -15.03 59.05
CA GLU A 1087 3.87 -13.62 59.36
C GLU A 1087 4.01 -12.68 58.14
N LYS A 1088 4.22 -13.22 56.93
CA LYS A 1088 4.43 -12.45 55.69
C LYS A 1088 3.41 -12.73 54.59
N THR A 1089 2.81 -13.90 54.58
CA THR A 1089 1.77 -14.31 53.61
C THR A 1089 0.54 -14.80 54.36
N ASN A 1090 -0.66 -14.51 53.89
CA ASN A 1090 -1.90 -15.12 54.38
C ASN A 1090 -2.41 -16.19 53.40
N ASP A 1091 -3.51 -16.86 53.71
CA ASP A 1091 -4.06 -17.93 52.87
C ASP A 1091 -4.52 -17.44 51.48
N ASP A 1092 -4.89 -16.17 51.35
CA ASP A 1092 -5.31 -15.59 50.07
C ASP A 1092 -4.09 -15.28 49.17
N LEU A 1093 -3.02 -14.74 49.75
CA LEU A 1093 -1.74 -14.56 49.05
C LEU A 1093 -1.11 -15.92 48.69
N LEU A 1094 -1.29 -16.96 49.52
CA LEU A 1094 -0.86 -18.31 49.19
C LEU A 1094 -1.59 -18.90 47.98
N LYS A 1095 -2.86 -18.55 47.75
CA LYS A 1095 -3.58 -18.93 46.52
C LYS A 1095 -3.04 -18.18 45.30
N ILE A 1096 -2.70 -16.90 45.45
CA ILE A 1096 -2.17 -16.05 44.38
C ILE A 1096 -0.78 -16.53 43.94
N TYR A 1097 0.11 -16.78 44.90
CA TYR A 1097 1.51 -17.18 44.66
C TYR A 1097 1.73 -18.70 44.55
N ARG A 1098 0.65 -19.48 44.52
CA ARG A 1098 0.72 -20.90 44.18
C ARG A 1098 1.12 -21.02 42.69
N PRO A 1099 2.14 -21.83 42.36
CA PRO A 1099 2.51 -22.06 40.97
C PRO A 1099 1.36 -22.77 40.24
N LYS A 1100 1.17 -22.42 38.98
CA LYS A 1100 0.04 -22.90 38.17
C LYS A 1100 0.54 -23.91 37.13
N ASN A 1101 -0.34 -24.82 36.76
CA ASN A 1101 -0.13 -25.82 35.70
C ASN A 1101 -1.08 -25.54 34.52
N ILE A 1102 -0.99 -26.32 33.45
CA ILE A 1102 -1.85 -26.11 32.26
C ILE A 1102 -3.33 -26.19 32.62
N ALA A 1103 -3.70 -27.08 33.56
CA ALA A 1103 -5.08 -27.28 33.98
C ALA A 1103 -5.69 -26.07 34.73
N TYR A 1104 -4.87 -25.14 35.21
CA TYR A 1104 -5.35 -23.88 35.79
C TYR A 1104 -6.07 -23.01 34.74
N GLY A 1105 -5.73 -23.18 33.46
CA GLY A 1105 -6.30 -22.42 32.35
C GLY A 1105 -5.68 -21.03 32.19
N ILE A 1106 -6.31 -20.21 31.36
CA ILE A 1106 -5.85 -18.85 31.04
C ILE A 1106 -5.94 -17.99 32.30
N TRP A 1107 -4.88 -17.25 32.59
CA TRP A 1107 -4.88 -16.31 33.71
C TRP A 1107 -4.02 -15.08 33.41
N ASP A 1108 -4.52 -13.92 33.81
CA ASP A 1108 -3.86 -12.63 33.61
C ASP A 1108 -3.01 -12.28 34.84
N THR A 1109 -1.74 -11.93 34.63
CA THR A 1109 -0.83 -11.53 35.71
C THR A 1109 -1.13 -10.16 36.28
N VAL A 1110 -1.82 -9.28 35.53
CA VAL A 1110 -2.03 -7.87 35.92
C VAL A 1110 -2.89 -7.75 37.18
N THR A 1111 -3.77 -8.71 37.46
CA THR A 1111 -4.62 -8.67 38.68
C THR A 1111 -3.98 -9.34 39.91
N ALA A 1112 -2.84 -10.00 39.74
CA ALA A 1112 -2.28 -10.92 40.74
C ALA A 1112 -0.84 -10.58 41.20
N MET A 1113 -0.25 -9.50 40.66
CA MET A 1113 1.12 -9.06 40.99
C MET A 1113 1.19 -7.70 41.71
N ASP A 1114 0.05 -7.04 41.93
CA ASP A 1114 -0.08 -5.84 42.79
C ASP A 1114 -0.25 -6.19 44.28
#